data_AF-A0A0F8CSA9-F1
#
_entry.id   AF-A0A0F8CSA9-F1
#
_cell.length_a   1.000
_cell.length_b   1.000
_cell.length_c   1.000
_cell.angle_alpha   90.00
_cell.angle_beta   90.00
_cell.angle_gamma   90.00
#
_symmetry.space_group_name_H-M   'P 1'
#
loop_
_entity.id
_entity.type
_entity.pdbx_description
1 polymer ?
#
loop_
_entity_poly.entity_id
_entity_poly.type
_entity_poly.pdbx_seq_one_letter_code
_entity_poly.pdbx_strand_id
1 'polypeptide(L)'
;MAPASALLWRSLRTHQIYGANTEVGKTIFTTTLSKTAQILWPRENVAYLKPVSTGPLDEADERYVLLPIHVHTFAPKTRFHTLYQYDLAESPHSAAPASGRTIASFEALKIRGYDVEAVLLFRERQYQNYIYLAEYFEKHHGVKLGTIEAPPRRLPNVDEDIEAMKEFYNSQSTSSSPQEILSHLDSRHKIRIERLEEMAEKAHKTIWYPFTQQQLLSPANITPIDSAHGNFFQTHNKTGPTPSADQGPQNLLNPSFDGSASWWTQGLGHSNTQLTLAAAYAAGRYGHVMFAQAIHEPALKLAESMLEGAHAASPASRFSRVFYTDNGSSGCEVAVKMALRAARNRYGWSPRDNIEIIGLKGSYHGDTIGVMDCADPNVYNEKVEWYRGRGFWFEYPTVIFKDGFWKVEIPEEWSDSSCKNKGFSALGDLFDFSTREGRGDERAYENLIIQTLEKLKSAGRKFGALVMEPVVLGAGGMRLVDPLFQRTLVKVVRQNPHSFGSSLPGSQTTSSDWSGLPVFFDEVFTGLYRLGNFSSGSMLQVDADIVVNAKLLTGGALPMCTTMTSESIFESFLSGDKSDALLHGHSYTAHPMGCQVGVESIKALRELSEGSSWDTFKDNWEQEGSHSKDRNVWSVWPIEFVKSLPGDYVEGAWALGSVLAIYVRDSAGLGYKSTASMALHENLLRSLDGWNIHNRILGNVLYLMSSHIPWVLDNVGTDDSQASLGRLCGHIARQNPQSKAIIESLAQNDSTNVLADDVLVLFNGPVHHYVTAKFYKKTKPETGKTVPTWDYEAFKDFLSAQLDKLSNHCETSIMGYGKEGQDAPWKVTDAPERYIDLMMKNIIGIEIEITSIAGRFKWSQEKIKGDRDGIIEGFASLPSPYASELAEKVANQARIFDAAKEK
;
A
#
# COMPACT_ATOMS: atom_id res chain seq x y z
N MET A 1 9.46 -8.67 -7.56
CA MET A 1 10.86 -8.24 -7.34
C MET A 1 11.03 -7.96 -5.86
N ALA A 2 12.19 -8.20 -5.26
CA ALA A 2 12.41 -7.93 -3.83
C ALA A 2 12.31 -6.41 -3.52
N PRO A 3 11.81 -6.01 -2.34
CA PRO A 3 11.74 -4.61 -1.92
C PRO A 3 13.15 -4.01 -1.75
N ALA A 4 13.30 -2.73 -2.07
CA ALA A 4 14.56 -2.03 -1.86
C ALA A 4 14.80 -1.75 -0.36
N SER A 5 16.02 -2.02 0.11
CA SER A 5 16.46 -1.69 1.46
C SER A 5 16.98 -0.26 1.56
N ALA A 6 16.69 0.42 2.66
CA ALA A 6 17.28 1.70 3.00
C ALA A 6 18.79 1.53 3.26
N LEU A 7 19.58 2.48 2.75
CA LEU A 7 21.05 2.37 2.66
C LEU A 7 21.74 2.85 3.95
N LEU A 8 22.07 1.95 4.89
CA LEU A 8 22.71 2.31 6.15
C LEU A 8 23.82 1.32 6.59
N TRP A 9 25.06 1.79 6.65
CA TRP A 9 26.22 0.98 7.07
C TRP A 9 27.09 1.71 8.09
N ARG A 10 27.72 0.98 9.01
CA ARG A 10 28.79 1.53 9.88
C ARG A 10 29.98 2.08 9.08
N SER A 11 30.28 1.46 7.95
CA SER A 11 31.47 1.71 7.12
C SER A 11 31.22 2.59 5.88
N LEU A 12 29.99 3.05 5.65
CA LEU A 12 29.65 3.91 4.50
C LEU A 12 28.65 4.99 4.92
N ARG A 13 29.09 6.24 4.84
CA ARG A 13 28.25 7.45 4.93
C ARG A 13 27.56 7.67 3.58
N THR A 14 26.24 7.72 3.57
CA THR A 14 25.43 7.93 2.35
C THR A 14 24.52 9.12 2.55
N HIS A 15 24.65 10.14 1.69
CA HIS A 15 23.86 11.37 1.75
C HIS A 15 23.33 11.73 0.36
N GLN A 16 22.06 12.13 0.26
CA GLN A 16 21.49 12.65 -0.99
C GLN A 16 21.67 14.18 -1.04
N ILE A 17 22.18 14.70 -2.16
CA ILE A 17 22.43 16.14 -2.35
C ILE A 17 21.29 16.72 -3.19
N TYR A 18 20.28 17.27 -2.51
CA TYR A 18 19.22 18.03 -3.15
C TYR A 18 19.70 19.46 -3.50
N GLY A 19 19.03 20.10 -4.46
CA GLY A 19 19.21 21.52 -4.72
C GLY A 19 17.85 22.16 -4.95
N ALA A 20 17.58 23.29 -4.29
CA ALA A 20 16.30 23.99 -4.30
C ALA A 20 15.86 24.55 -5.67
N ASN A 21 16.75 24.48 -6.67
CA ASN A 21 16.47 24.72 -8.09
C ASN A 21 17.56 24.04 -8.95
N THR A 22 17.50 24.20 -10.27
CA THR A 22 18.69 24.17 -11.15
C THR A 22 19.60 25.39 -10.90
N GLU A 23 20.83 25.33 -11.42
CA GLU A 23 21.89 26.37 -11.32
C GLU A 23 22.37 26.77 -9.90
N VAL A 24 21.78 26.26 -8.80
CA VAL A 24 22.22 26.49 -7.40
C VAL A 24 23.58 25.87 -7.03
N GLY A 25 24.44 25.59 -8.01
CA GLY A 25 25.79 25.12 -7.79
C GLY A 25 25.91 23.68 -7.26
N LYS A 26 24.92 22.79 -7.46
CA LYS A 26 24.94 21.40 -6.97
C LYS A 26 26.31 20.71 -7.19
N THR A 27 26.80 20.66 -8.43
CA THR A 27 28.12 20.08 -8.75
C THR A 27 29.28 20.84 -8.09
N ILE A 28 29.18 22.16 -7.88
CA ILE A 28 30.20 22.96 -7.16
C ILE A 28 30.31 22.54 -5.68
N PHE A 29 29.17 22.40 -5.00
CA PHE A 29 29.13 21.92 -3.61
C PHE A 29 29.61 20.49 -3.50
N THR A 30 29.10 19.58 -4.36
CA THR A 30 29.54 18.17 -4.38
C THR A 30 31.05 18.05 -4.63
N THR A 31 31.62 18.86 -5.52
CA THR A 31 33.07 18.87 -5.80
C THR A 31 33.87 19.39 -4.61
N THR A 32 33.41 20.46 -3.96
CA THR A 32 34.04 21.01 -2.76
C THR A 32 34.00 20.02 -1.61
N LEU A 33 32.84 19.43 -1.31
CA LEU A 33 32.68 18.38 -0.30
C LEU A 33 33.56 17.17 -0.61
N SER A 34 33.55 16.70 -1.87
CA SER A 34 34.38 15.58 -2.32
C SER A 34 35.86 15.80 -2.04
N LYS A 35 36.38 16.98 -2.40
CA LYS A 35 37.77 17.36 -2.16
C LYS A 35 38.09 17.52 -0.68
N THR A 36 37.17 18.08 0.10
CA THR A 36 37.31 18.25 1.55
C THR A 36 37.34 16.92 2.28
N ALA A 37 36.51 15.95 1.87
CA ALA A 37 36.51 14.58 2.41
C ALA A 37 37.84 13.87 2.14
N GLN A 38 38.47 14.08 0.98
CA GLN A 38 39.82 13.56 0.67
C GLN A 38 40.93 14.17 1.55
N ILE A 39 40.69 15.37 2.13
CA ILE A 39 41.61 16.05 3.05
C ILE A 39 41.41 15.56 4.49
N LEU A 40 40.15 15.48 4.95
CA LEU A 40 39.81 15.01 6.30
C LEU A 40 40.10 13.51 6.50
N TRP A 41 39.80 12.69 5.49
CA TRP A 41 39.86 11.24 5.57
C TRP A 41 40.74 10.63 4.45
N PRO A 42 42.06 10.93 4.40
CA PRO A 42 42.95 10.59 3.28
C PRO A 42 43.22 9.08 3.10
N ARG A 43 42.62 8.21 3.93
CA ARG A 43 42.66 6.75 3.82
C ARG A 43 41.33 6.13 3.36
N GLU A 44 40.28 6.92 3.24
CA GLU A 44 38.95 6.47 2.84
C GLU A 44 38.72 6.64 1.33
N ASN A 45 37.72 5.95 0.80
CA ASN A 45 37.26 6.14 -0.57
C ASN A 45 36.08 7.11 -0.59
N VAL A 46 36.22 8.23 -1.31
CA VAL A 46 35.11 9.13 -1.60
C VAL A 46 34.45 8.71 -2.91
N ALA A 47 33.12 8.65 -2.93
CA ALA A 47 32.34 8.35 -4.12
C ALA A 47 31.21 9.37 -4.32
N TYR A 48 30.92 9.73 -5.57
CA TYR A 48 29.75 10.50 -5.97
C TYR A 48 28.98 9.71 -7.03
N LEU A 49 27.69 9.52 -6.78
CA LEU A 49 26.76 8.85 -7.69
C LEU A 49 25.78 9.90 -8.24
N LYS A 50 25.62 9.93 -9.56
CA LYS A 50 24.61 10.73 -10.27
C LYS A 50 23.58 9.78 -10.88
N PRO A 51 22.45 9.49 -10.20
CA PRO A 51 21.50 8.50 -10.72
C PRO A 51 20.94 8.88 -12.09
N VAL A 52 20.59 10.16 -12.29
CA VAL A 52 20.10 10.70 -13.58
C VAL A 52 20.88 11.96 -13.91
N SER A 53 21.25 12.09 -15.17
CA SER A 53 21.97 13.24 -15.75
C SER A 53 21.36 13.57 -17.11
N THR A 54 21.10 14.85 -17.37
CA THR A 54 20.57 15.38 -18.63
C THR A 54 21.60 16.36 -19.23
N GLY A 55 21.53 16.59 -20.54
CA GLY A 55 22.51 17.34 -21.32
C GLY A 55 23.42 16.46 -22.18
N PRO A 56 23.98 17.01 -23.27
CA PRO A 56 24.94 16.28 -24.08
C PRO A 56 26.22 16.00 -23.26
N LEU A 57 26.99 15.01 -23.70
CA LEU A 57 28.17 14.50 -22.98
C LEU A 57 29.32 15.51 -22.79
N ASP A 58 29.22 16.74 -23.32
CA ASP A 58 30.12 17.87 -23.05
C ASP A 58 29.59 18.87 -22.01
N GLU A 59 28.31 18.80 -21.62
CA GLU A 59 27.72 19.52 -20.48
C GLU A 59 27.48 18.62 -19.25
N ALA A 60 27.51 17.30 -19.43
CA ALA A 60 27.32 16.32 -18.38
C ALA A 60 28.39 16.39 -17.26
N ASP A 61 28.06 15.85 -16.07
CA ASP A 61 29.06 15.54 -15.03
C ASP A 61 30.04 14.41 -15.49
N GLU A 62 29.91 13.87 -16.72
CA GLU A 62 30.70 12.75 -17.26
C GLU A 62 31.20 12.96 -18.69
N ARG A 63 32.53 12.95 -18.88
CA ARG A 63 33.18 12.65 -20.16
C ARG A 63 34.60 12.10 -20.01
N TYR A 64 34.81 10.85 -20.40
CA TYR A 64 36.15 10.37 -20.72
C TYR A 64 36.58 10.88 -22.10
N VAL A 65 37.84 11.30 -22.24
CA VAL A 65 38.51 11.61 -23.52
C VAL A 65 37.94 12.82 -24.30
N LEU A 66 38.21 14.04 -23.81
CA LEU A 66 38.97 15.11 -24.54
C LEU A 66 38.94 16.48 -23.84
N LEU A 67 37.97 16.72 -22.96
CA LEU A 67 37.96 17.80 -21.95
C LEU A 67 37.74 17.17 -20.56
N PRO A 68 38.27 17.75 -19.47
CA PRO A 68 38.36 17.00 -18.21
C PRO A 68 37.13 17.24 -17.29
N ILE A 69 36.44 16.16 -16.94
CA ILE A 69 35.23 16.12 -16.07
C ILE A 69 35.36 17.01 -14.85
N HIS A 70 34.39 17.89 -14.60
CA HIS A 70 34.41 18.85 -13.49
C HIS A 70 34.81 18.22 -12.13
N VAL A 71 34.12 17.16 -11.69
CA VAL A 71 34.41 16.50 -10.41
C VAL A 71 35.80 15.83 -10.41
N HIS A 72 36.24 15.29 -11.54
CA HIS A 72 37.53 14.58 -11.67
C HIS A 72 38.71 15.56 -11.75
N THR A 73 38.58 16.64 -12.53
CA THR A 73 39.57 17.72 -12.67
C THR A 73 39.91 18.35 -11.33
N PHE A 74 38.88 18.60 -10.52
CA PHE A 74 39.03 19.40 -9.31
C PHE A 74 39.11 18.57 -8.02
N ALA A 75 38.57 17.34 -8.00
CA ALA A 75 38.63 16.40 -6.87
C ALA A 75 39.06 14.96 -7.29
N PRO A 76 40.23 14.77 -7.94
CA PRO A 76 40.58 13.57 -8.73
C PRO A 76 40.59 12.21 -8.02
N LYS A 77 40.60 12.15 -6.67
CA LYS A 77 40.51 10.87 -5.93
C LYS A 77 39.07 10.41 -5.66
N THR A 78 38.06 11.18 -6.03
CA THR A 78 36.65 10.77 -5.92
C THR A 78 36.30 9.83 -7.06
N ARG A 79 35.75 8.67 -6.72
CA ARG A 79 35.13 7.77 -7.69
C ARG A 79 33.81 8.38 -8.13
N PHE A 80 33.59 8.53 -9.43
CA PHE A 80 32.35 9.07 -9.98
C PHE A 80 31.65 8.04 -10.86
N HIS A 81 30.32 8.06 -10.87
CA HIS A 81 29.50 7.20 -11.73
C HIS A 81 28.14 7.82 -12.01
N THR A 82 27.73 7.87 -13.28
CA THR A 82 26.36 8.14 -13.71
C THR A 82 25.63 6.81 -13.95
N LEU A 83 24.37 6.67 -13.52
CA LEU A 83 23.57 5.47 -13.85
C LEU A 83 22.81 5.62 -15.17
N TYR A 84 22.20 6.80 -15.39
CA TYR A 84 21.46 7.13 -16.61
C TYR A 84 21.86 8.54 -17.10
N GLN A 85 22.36 8.63 -18.34
CA GLN A 85 22.64 9.87 -19.06
C GLN A 85 21.66 10.00 -20.22
N TYR A 86 21.10 11.19 -20.41
CA TYR A 86 20.21 11.54 -21.51
C TYR A 86 20.79 12.74 -22.26
N ASP A 87 20.88 12.67 -23.59
CA ASP A 87 21.63 13.66 -24.40
C ASP A 87 20.94 15.03 -24.56
N LEU A 88 19.69 15.18 -24.14
CA LEU A 88 18.91 16.42 -24.22
C LEU A 88 19.21 17.37 -23.04
N ALA A 89 19.60 18.61 -23.35
CA ALA A 89 19.96 19.67 -22.39
C ALA A 89 18.77 20.37 -21.73
N GLU A 90 17.87 19.59 -21.14
CA GLU A 90 16.65 20.13 -20.54
C GLU A 90 16.66 20.10 -19.00
N SER A 91 16.26 21.24 -18.44
CA SER A 91 15.90 21.45 -17.05
C SER A 91 14.37 21.61 -16.99
N PRO A 92 13.61 20.62 -16.50
CA PRO A 92 12.15 20.58 -16.68
C PRO A 92 11.33 21.81 -16.25
N HIS A 93 11.87 22.67 -15.36
CA HIS A 93 11.19 23.91 -14.95
C HIS A 93 12.17 25.02 -14.51
N SER A 94 11.92 26.26 -14.98
CA SER A 94 12.70 27.49 -14.72
C SER A 94 11.73 28.69 -14.60
N ALA A 95 12.01 29.80 -13.89
CA ALA A 95 12.92 30.10 -12.78
C ALA A 95 12.39 31.37 -12.04
N ALA A 96 12.67 31.55 -10.74
CA ALA A 96 12.21 32.70 -9.93
C ALA A 96 13.08 32.83 -8.64
N PRO A 97 12.95 33.90 -7.79
CA PRO A 97 13.99 34.28 -6.84
C PRO A 97 14.25 33.28 -5.70
N ALA A 98 15.49 33.28 -5.20
CA ALA A 98 16.11 32.12 -4.55
C ALA A 98 15.82 31.92 -3.04
N SER A 99 15.60 32.98 -2.26
CA SER A 99 15.57 32.88 -0.79
C SER A 99 14.41 32.02 -0.26
N GLY A 100 13.18 32.27 -0.72
CA GLY A 100 12.00 31.48 -0.33
C GLY A 100 12.01 30.03 -0.82
N ARG A 101 12.77 29.73 -1.90
CA ARG A 101 12.84 28.38 -2.48
C ARG A 101 13.58 27.39 -1.58
N THR A 102 14.57 27.85 -0.81
CA THR A 102 15.35 26.98 0.09
C THR A 102 14.50 26.44 1.24
N ILE A 103 13.69 27.31 1.86
CA ILE A 103 12.75 26.93 2.93
C ILE A 103 11.67 25.99 2.37
N ALA A 104 10.99 26.36 1.28
CA ALA A 104 9.95 25.52 0.68
C ALA A 104 10.47 24.13 0.24
N SER A 105 11.72 24.04 -0.21
CA SER A 105 12.36 22.75 -0.56
C SER A 105 12.65 21.89 0.68
N PHE A 106 13.12 22.51 1.77
CA PHE A 106 13.33 21.84 3.06
C PHE A 106 12.00 21.32 3.64
N GLU A 107 10.96 22.15 3.64
CA GLU A 107 9.62 21.76 4.10
C GLU A 107 9.04 20.63 3.25
N ALA A 108 9.18 20.70 1.92
CA ALA A 108 8.73 19.64 1.02
C ALA A 108 9.47 18.30 1.21
N LEU A 109 10.74 18.32 1.65
CA LEU A 109 11.50 17.13 2.04
C LEU A 109 11.06 16.61 3.42
N LYS A 110 10.92 17.48 4.43
CA LYS A 110 10.50 17.09 5.79
C LYS A 110 9.08 16.54 5.83
N ILE A 111 8.14 17.09 5.04
CA ILE A 111 6.78 16.55 4.86
C ILE A 111 6.79 15.14 4.24
N ARG A 112 7.86 14.78 3.51
CA ARG A 112 8.07 13.42 2.95
C ARG A 112 8.92 12.51 3.84
N GLY A 113 9.19 12.90 5.09
CA GLY A 113 9.94 12.11 6.06
C GLY A 113 11.46 12.13 5.90
N TYR A 114 12.04 13.01 5.08
CA TYR A 114 13.49 13.10 4.90
C TYR A 114 14.17 13.89 6.03
N ASP A 115 15.25 13.33 6.58
CA ASP A 115 16.18 14.05 7.44
C ASP A 115 17.21 14.84 6.61
N VAL A 116 17.00 16.17 6.59
CA VAL A 116 17.96 17.15 6.08
C VAL A 116 18.84 17.59 7.25
N GLU A 117 20.12 17.20 7.20
CA GLU A 117 21.11 17.46 8.28
C GLU A 117 21.95 18.72 8.03
N ALA A 118 22.02 19.20 6.79
CA ALA A 118 22.77 20.39 6.42
C ALA A 118 22.14 21.16 5.25
N VAL A 119 22.35 22.48 5.21
CA VAL A 119 22.01 23.37 4.10
C VAL A 119 23.28 24.08 3.61
N LEU A 120 23.47 24.16 2.29
CA LEU A 120 24.67 24.74 1.68
C LEU A 120 24.30 25.89 0.72
N LEU A 121 25.00 27.02 0.85
CA LEU A 121 24.73 28.26 0.12
C LEU A 121 26.01 28.95 -0.35
N PHE A 122 25.92 29.74 -1.42
CA PHE A 122 26.98 30.68 -1.77
C PHE A 122 26.91 31.93 -0.89
N ARG A 123 28.08 32.47 -0.51
CA ARG A 123 28.19 33.59 0.43
C ARG A 123 27.99 34.95 -0.25
N GLU A 124 26.78 35.17 -0.75
CA GLU A 124 26.43 36.42 -1.45
C GLU A 124 26.34 37.61 -0.48
N ARG A 125 27.38 38.46 -0.48
CA ARG A 125 27.50 39.63 0.42
C ARG A 125 26.46 40.73 0.15
N GLN A 126 25.86 40.75 -1.04
CA GLN A 126 24.84 41.70 -1.46
C GLN A 126 23.47 41.41 -0.82
N TYR A 127 23.01 40.15 -0.89
CA TYR A 127 21.68 39.76 -0.39
C TYR A 127 21.71 39.15 1.01
N GLN A 128 22.87 38.64 1.45
CA GLN A 128 23.12 38.13 2.80
C GLN A 128 22.15 37.02 3.26
N ASN A 129 21.58 36.28 2.29
CA ASN A 129 20.67 35.14 2.52
C ASN A 129 21.20 34.14 3.56
N TYR A 130 22.52 33.94 3.59
CA TYR A 130 23.19 33.04 4.54
C TYR A 130 23.07 33.48 6.01
N ILE A 131 22.88 34.77 6.30
CA ILE A 131 22.66 35.26 7.68
C ILE A 131 21.23 34.95 8.12
N TYR A 132 20.26 35.34 7.29
CA TYR A 132 18.83 35.08 7.52
C TYR A 132 18.52 33.58 7.63
N LEU A 133 19.06 32.77 6.71
CA LEU A 133 18.84 31.33 6.70
C LEU A 133 19.64 30.60 7.79
N ALA A 134 20.73 31.16 8.33
CA ALA A 134 21.42 30.57 9.47
C ALA A 134 20.57 30.68 10.74
N GLU A 135 19.91 31.82 10.97
CA GLU A 135 18.94 31.92 12.06
C GLU A 135 17.78 30.92 11.86
N TYR A 136 17.18 30.84 10.67
CA TYR A 136 16.11 29.86 10.41
C TYR A 136 16.57 28.40 10.66
N PHE A 137 17.63 27.94 9.98
CA PHE A 137 18.01 26.52 10.01
C PHE A 137 18.68 26.10 11.32
N GLU A 138 19.65 26.86 11.84
CA GLU A 138 20.45 26.41 13.00
C GLU A 138 19.68 26.58 14.31
N LYS A 139 18.94 27.69 14.49
CA LYS A 139 18.26 28.03 15.73
C LYS A 139 16.88 27.39 15.86
N HIS A 140 16.11 27.29 14.77
CA HIS A 140 14.72 26.78 14.81
C HIS A 140 14.59 25.32 14.37
N HIS A 141 15.55 24.78 13.60
CA HIS A 141 15.49 23.40 13.09
C HIS A 141 16.70 22.54 13.46
N GLY A 142 17.78 23.11 14.02
CA GLY A 142 19.01 22.37 14.37
C GLY A 142 19.81 21.86 13.18
N VAL A 143 19.55 22.38 11.98
CA VAL A 143 20.16 21.97 10.70
C VAL A 143 21.35 22.88 10.41
N LYS A 144 22.57 22.34 10.27
CA LYS A 144 23.77 23.17 10.15
C LYS A 144 23.85 23.88 8.79
N LEU A 145 24.20 25.17 8.78
CA LEU A 145 24.36 25.95 7.55
C LEU A 145 25.84 26.10 7.19
N GLY A 146 26.20 25.67 5.98
CA GLY A 146 27.53 25.86 5.40
C GLY A 146 27.51 26.89 4.28
N THR A 147 28.56 27.70 4.20
CA THR A 147 28.79 28.62 3.08
C THR A 147 30.15 28.41 2.42
N ILE A 148 30.21 28.66 1.11
CA ILE A 148 31.45 28.88 0.37
C ILE A 148 31.32 30.20 -0.41
N GLU A 149 32.42 30.88 -0.72
CA GLU A 149 32.37 32.03 -1.62
C GLU A 149 31.92 31.57 -3.03
N ALA A 150 31.35 32.46 -3.85
CA ALA A 150 30.89 32.10 -5.19
C ALA A 150 32.09 31.73 -6.12
N PRO A 151 31.90 30.83 -7.10
CA PRO A 151 32.94 30.51 -8.07
C PRO A 151 33.34 31.75 -8.90
N PRO A 152 34.57 31.79 -9.44
CA PRO A 152 34.99 32.84 -10.35
C PRO A 152 34.10 32.88 -11.60
N ARG A 153 34.05 34.04 -12.28
CA ARG A 153 33.40 34.14 -13.59
C ARG A 153 34.23 33.37 -14.61
N ARG A 154 33.54 32.58 -15.45
CA ARG A 154 34.15 31.80 -16.54
C ARG A 154 35.06 32.68 -17.41
N LEU A 155 36.32 32.28 -17.57
CA LEU A 155 37.30 32.99 -18.38
C LEU A 155 37.21 32.57 -19.86
N PRO A 156 37.63 33.43 -20.82
CA PRO A 156 37.59 33.08 -22.25
C PRO A 156 38.62 32.02 -22.66
N ASN A 157 39.73 31.89 -21.93
CA ASN A 157 40.75 30.87 -22.13
C ASN A 157 40.48 29.67 -21.21
N VAL A 158 40.36 28.48 -21.80
CA VAL A 158 40.01 27.23 -21.08
C VAL A 158 41.07 26.83 -20.05
N ASP A 159 42.35 27.00 -20.34
CA ASP A 159 43.42 26.62 -19.40
C ASP A 159 43.49 27.58 -18.20
N GLU A 160 43.27 28.88 -18.44
CA GLU A 160 43.16 29.90 -17.38
C GLU A 160 41.91 29.68 -16.51
N ASP A 161 40.77 29.35 -17.13
CA ASP A 161 39.52 29.02 -16.45
C ASP A 161 39.68 27.78 -15.55
N ILE A 162 40.32 26.73 -16.07
CA ILE A 162 40.64 25.51 -15.32
C ILE A 162 41.56 25.82 -14.13
N GLU A 163 42.60 26.65 -14.28
CA GLU A 163 43.49 26.98 -13.16
C GLU A 163 42.79 27.86 -12.12
N ALA A 164 42.03 28.88 -12.52
CA ALA A 164 41.21 29.69 -11.61
C ALA A 164 40.20 28.84 -10.81
N MET A 165 39.61 27.83 -11.44
CA MET A 165 38.74 26.87 -10.76
C MET A 165 39.51 25.91 -9.84
N LYS A 166 40.74 25.49 -10.18
CA LYS A 166 41.61 24.72 -9.25
C LYS A 166 41.95 25.54 -8.01
N GLU A 167 42.36 26.80 -8.17
CA GLU A 167 42.64 27.72 -7.06
C GLU A 167 41.40 27.90 -6.17
N PHE A 168 40.25 28.17 -6.78
CA PHE A 168 38.96 28.24 -6.09
C PHE A 168 38.71 26.98 -5.24
N TYR A 169 38.80 25.79 -5.82
CA TYR A 169 38.55 24.55 -5.07
C TYR A 169 39.61 24.24 -4.01
N ASN A 170 40.89 24.57 -4.24
CA ASN A 170 41.94 24.45 -3.23
C ASN A 170 41.64 25.35 -2.03
N SER A 171 41.22 26.59 -2.28
CA SER A 171 40.80 27.56 -1.27
C SER A 171 39.54 27.13 -0.52
N GLN A 172 38.45 26.79 -1.21
CA GLN A 172 37.19 26.45 -0.55
C GLN A 172 37.26 25.13 0.23
N SER A 173 37.94 24.10 -0.28
CA SER A 173 38.07 22.80 0.43
C SER A 173 39.01 22.83 1.64
N THR A 174 39.87 23.84 1.76
CA THR A 174 40.71 24.06 2.95
C THR A 174 40.08 25.02 3.97
N SER A 175 38.95 25.66 3.63
CA SER A 175 38.16 26.47 4.57
C SER A 175 37.39 25.63 5.61
N SER A 176 37.06 26.22 6.76
CA SER A 176 36.43 25.47 7.87
C SER A 176 35.02 24.99 7.54
N SER A 177 34.21 25.79 6.83
CA SER A 177 32.79 25.53 6.60
C SER A 177 32.50 24.15 5.97
N PRO A 178 33.12 23.75 4.83
CA PRO A 178 32.95 22.40 4.29
C PRO A 178 33.47 21.29 5.22
N GLN A 179 34.54 21.55 5.99
CA GLN A 179 35.11 20.57 6.92
C GLN A 179 34.17 20.35 8.12
N GLU A 180 33.59 21.42 8.65
CA GLU A 180 32.61 21.39 9.72
C GLU A 180 31.31 20.70 9.29
N ILE A 181 30.86 20.91 8.06
CA ILE A 181 29.68 20.23 7.49
C ILE A 181 29.92 18.73 7.36
N LEU A 182 31.05 18.30 6.81
CA LEU A 182 31.39 16.88 6.71
C LEU A 182 31.57 16.23 8.09
N SER A 183 32.21 16.93 9.02
CA SER A 183 32.38 16.45 10.41
C SER A 183 31.02 16.34 11.13
N HIS A 184 30.09 17.26 10.86
CA HIS A 184 28.71 17.18 11.35
C HIS A 184 27.98 15.98 10.74
N LEU A 185 28.03 15.78 9.43
CA LEU A 185 27.38 14.66 8.74
C LEU A 185 27.88 13.28 9.21
N ASP A 186 29.19 13.12 9.44
CA ASP A 186 29.78 11.91 10.04
C ASP A 186 29.31 11.68 11.48
N SER A 187 29.22 12.74 12.30
CA SER A 187 28.66 12.67 13.66
C SER A 187 27.17 12.28 13.65
N ARG A 188 26.36 12.89 12.78
CA ARG A 188 24.93 12.59 12.64
C ARG A 188 24.68 11.16 12.14
N HIS A 189 25.51 10.67 11.22
CA HIS A 189 25.50 9.27 10.76
C HIS A 189 25.73 8.28 11.92
N LYS A 190 26.75 8.53 12.76
CA LYS A 190 27.04 7.73 13.96
C LYS A 190 25.88 7.77 14.97
N ILE A 191 25.37 8.96 15.28
CA ILE A 191 24.25 9.15 16.20
C ILE A 191 22.97 8.44 15.71
N ARG A 192 22.69 8.39 14.40
CA ARG A 192 21.55 7.60 13.86
C ARG A 192 21.72 6.11 14.13
N ILE A 193 22.92 5.58 13.92
CA ILE A 193 23.27 4.17 14.12
C ILE A 193 23.17 3.81 15.61
N GLU A 194 23.82 4.59 16.49
CA GLU A 194 23.76 4.44 17.94
C GLU A 194 22.31 4.47 18.45
N ARG A 195 21.49 5.42 17.97
CA ARG A 195 20.06 5.52 18.29
C ARG A 195 19.28 4.25 17.93
N LEU A 196 19.49 3.71 16.73
CA LEU A 196 18.77 2.51 16.25
C LEU A 196 19.17 1.25 17.03
N GLU A 197 20.44 1.12 17.40
CA GLU A 197 20.97 -0.02 18.14
C GLU A 197 20.51 -0.01 19.61
N GLU A 198 20.44 1.17 20.23
CA GLU A 198 19.94 1.33 21.60
C GLU A 198 18.40 1.28 21.72
N MET A 199 17.64 1.39 20.62
CA MET A 199 16.18 1.54 20.66
C MET A 199 15.47 0.41 21.39
N ALA A 200 15.85 -0.85 21.15
CA ALA A 200 15.22 -2.00 21.81
C ALA A 200 15.55 -2.07 23.32
N GLU A 201 16.82 -1.80 23.69
CA GLU A 201 17.29 -1.74 25.07
C GLU A 201 16.64 -0.59 25.88
N LYS A 202 16.39 0.55 25.23
CA LYS A 202 15.69 1.69 25.83
C LYS A 202 14.20 1.39 25.98
N ALA A 203 13.55 0.92 24.91
CA ALA A 203 12.13 0.61 24.91
C ALA A 203 11.75 -0.45 25.97
N HIS A 204 12.55 -1.51 26.11
CA HIS A 204 12.38 -2.52 27.16
C HIS A 204 12.37 -1.94 28.60
N LYS A 205 13.04 -0.81 28.81
CA LYS A 205 13.17 -0.16 30.13
C LYS A 205 12.16 0.96 30.37
N THR A 206 11.49 1.47 29.33
CA THR A 206 10.65 2.67 29.41
C THR A 206 9.24 2.54 28.84
N ILE A 207 8.93 1.52 28.05
CA ILE A 207 7.63 1.35 27.38
C ILE A 207 6.88 0.15 27.96
N TRP A 208 5.68 0.39 28.48
CA TRP A 208 4.72 -0.67 28.79
C TRP A 208 3.90 -0.98 27.52
N TYR A 209 4.22 -2.09 26.87
CA TYR A 209 3.54 -2.50 25.63
C TYR A 209 2.13 -3.09 25.88
N PRO A 210 1.11 -2.74 25.08
CA PRO A 210 -0.21 -3.36 25.14
C PRO A 210 -0.17 -4.82 24.65
N PHE A 211 -1.08 -5.66 25.16
CA PHE A 211 -1.20 -7.10 24.84
C PHE A 211 0.14 -7.86 24.84
N THR A 212 1.01 -7.51 25.78
CA THR A 212 2.39 -8.01 25.86
C THR A 212 2.74 -8.32 27.32
N GLN A 213 3.07 -9.57 27.62
CA GLN A 213 3.59 -9.96 28.93
C GLN A 213 5.04 -9.49 29.05
N GLN A 214 5.28 -8.42 29.81
CA GLN A 214 6.59 -7.78 29.93
C GLN A 214 7.67 -8.73 30.46
N GLN A 215 7.33 -9.72 31.31
CA GLN A 215 8.28 -10.72 31.79
C GLN A 215 8.80 -11.68 30.69
N LEU A 216 8.10 -11.78 29.55
CA LEU A 216 8.50 -12.57 28.38
C LEU A 216 9.06 -11.69 27.24
N LEU A 217 9.04 -10.37 27.42
CA LEU A 217 9.66 -9.42 26.51
C LEU A 217 11.16 -9.35 26.78
N SER A 218 11.95 -9.01 25.76
CA SER A 218 13.39 -8.77 25.87
C SER A 218 13.86 -7.82 24.77
N PRO A 219 15.00 -7.14 24.94
CA PRO A 219 15.60 -6.33 23.86
C PRO A 219 15.84 -7.14 22.57
N ALA A 220 16.07 -8.45 22.66
CA ALA A 220 16.23 -9.32 21.50
C ALA A 220 14.92 -9.49 20.69
N ASN A 221 13.75 -9.53 21.34
CA ASN A 221 12.46 -9.71 20.64
C ASN A 221 11.73 -8.40 20.29
N ILE A 222 12.06 -7.26 20.91
CA ILE A 222 11.61 -5.93 20.46
C ILE A 222 12.29 -5.55 19.14
N THR A 223 11.53 -5.22 18.09
CA THR A 223 12.07 -4.88 16.75
C THR A 223 12.12 -3.37 16.54
N PRO A 224 13.32 -2.76 16.36
CA PRO A 224 13.43 -1.36 15.96
C PRO A 224 12.99 -1.18 14.51
N ILE A 225 12.09 -0.22 14.27
CA ILE A 225 11.67 0.24 12.94
C ILE A 225 12.25 1.66 12.77
N ASP A 226 13.02 1.88 11.71
CA ASP A 226 13.60 3.19 11.36
C ASP A 226 12.57 4.05 10.59
N SER A 227 11.87 3.43 9.64
CA SER A 227 10.97 4.10 8.70
C SER A 227 10.02 3.08 8.05
N ALA A 228 9.01 3.54 7.31
CA ALA A 228 8.05 2.69 6.61
C ALA A 228 7.55 3.34 5.30
N HIS A 229 7.35 2.56 4.25
CA HIS A 229 6.81 3.02 2.97
C HIS A 229 6.12 1.89 2.20
N GLY A 230 4.94 2.18 1.63
CA GLY A 230 4.12 1.16 0.96
C GLY A 230 3.77 0.03 1.93
N ASN A 231 3.95 -1.24 1.53
CA ASN A 231 3.66 -2.38 2.40
C ASN A 231 4.84 -2.81 3.30
N PHE A 232 5.89 -1.99 3.42
CA PHE A 232 7.15 -2.40 4.08
C PHE A 232 7.64 -1.39 5.14
N PHE A 233 8.05 -1.92 6.30
CA PHE A 233 8.95 -1.25 7.23
C PHE A 233 10.40 -1.37 6.75
N GLN A 234 11.28 -0.50 7.27
CA GLN A 234 12.73 -0.71 7.30
C GLN A 234 13.11 -1.03 8.76
N THR A 235 13.40 -2.30 9.05
CA THR A 235 13.75 -2.78 10.40
C THR A 235 15.25 -2.86 10.61
N HIS A 236 15.70 -2.68 11.84
CA HIS A 236 17.11 -2.86 12.20
C HIS A 236 17.47 -4.34 12.29
N ASN A 237 18.53 -4.75 11.56
CA ASN A 237 19.04 -6.11 11.56
C ASN A 237 19.62 -6.49 12.93
N LYS A 238 19.02 -7.50 13.59
CA LYS A 238 19.43 -7.98 14.93
C LYS A 238 20.47 -9.11 14.91
N THR A 239 20.96 -9.51 13.74
CA THR A 239 22.07 -10.48 13.68
C THR A 239 23.31 -9.90 14.35
N GLY A 240 24.07 -10.78 15.01
CA GLY A 240 24.86 -10.44 16.21
C GLY A 240 26.16 -9.64 16.02
N PRO A 241 27.13 -9.81 16.93
CA PRO A 241 28.27 -8.90 17.05
C PRO A 241 29.17 -8.91 15.81
N THR A 242 29.80 -7.75 15.58
CA THR A 242 30.89 -7.43 14.64
C THR A 242 31.15 -8.46 13.54
N PRO A 243 30.85 -8.15 12.25
CA PRO A 243 31.01 -9.12 11.17
C PRO A 243 32.43 -9.70 11.15
N SER A 244 32.53 -11.02 10.96
CA SER A 244 33.82 -11.64 10.67
C SER A 244 34.41 -11.01 9.41
N ALA A 245 35.74 -10.95 9.33
CA ALA A 245 36.44 -10.22 8.27
C ALA A 245 36.02 -10.66 6.85
N ASP A 246 35.53 -11.89 6.70
CA ASP A 246 35.13 -12.52 5.45
C ASP A 246 33.71 -12.12 4.97
N GLN A 247 32.87 -11.51 5.82
CA GLN A 247 31.44 -11.22 5.48
C GLN A 247 31.20 -9.84 4.85
N GLY A 248 32.18 -8.93 4.87
CA GLY A 248 32.06 -7.61 4.25
C GLY A 248 31.08 -6.64 4.95
N PRO A 249 30.73 -5.52 4.31
CA PRO A 249 29.89 -4.49 4.91
C PRO A 249 28.39 -4.84 4.85
N GLN A 250 27.85 -5.36 5.95
CA GLN A 250 26.43 -5.66 6.11
C GLN A 250 25.57 -4.39 6.26
N ASN A 251 24.44 -4.30 5.55
CA ASN A 251 23.45 -3.24 5.74
C ASN A 251 22.73 -3.41 7.09
N LEU A 252 22.60 -2.33 7.86
CA LEU A 252 21.95 -2.33 9.17
C LEU A 252 20.43 -2.34 9.07
N LEU A 253 19.86 -2.02 7.90
CA LEU A 253 18.42 -2.05 7.65
C LEU A 253 18.01 -3.21 6.73
N ASN A 254 16.81 -3.73 6.94
CA ASN A 254 16.19 -4.80 6.16
C ASN A 254 14.70 -4.45 5.89
N PRO A 255 14.18 -4.64 4.66
CA PRO A 255 12.75 -4.45 4.39
C PRO A 255 11.90 -5.53 5.06
N SER A 256 10.83 -5.12 5.74
CA SER A 256 9.91 -6.02 6.44
C SER A 256 8.48 -5.78 6.00
N PHE A 257 7.88 -6.76 5.32
CA PHE A 257 6.48 -6.70 4.89
C PHE A 257 5.56 -6.65 6.11
N ASP A 258 4.68 -5.64 6.19
CA ASP A 258 3.72 -5.47 7.28
C ASP A 258 2.52 -6.42 7.10
N GLY A 259 2.76 -7.72 7.29
CA GLY A 259 1.74 -8.75 7.13
C GLY A 259 0.51 -8.55 8.02
N SER A 260 0.68 -7.87 9.16
CA SER A 260 -0.45 -7.55 10.05
C SER A 260 -1.11 -6.19 9.79
N ALA A 261 -0.73 -5.49 8.71
CA ALA A 261 -1.24 -4.18 8.34
C ALA A 261 -1.30 -3.21 9.53
N SER A 262 -0.26 -3.23 10.38
CA SER A 262 -0.15 -2.46 11.63
C SER A 262 -1.43 -2.47 12.45
N TRP A 263 -1.79 -3.68 12.94
CA TRP A 263 -3.03 -3.94 13.68
C TRP A 263 -4.31 -3.75 12.83
N TRP A 264 -4.22 -4.19 11.56
CA TRP A 264 -5.30 -4.19 10.57
C TRP A 264 -5.75 -2.78 10.13
N THR A 265 -4.92 -1.76 10.37
CA THR A 265 -5.17 -0.35 10.05
C THR A 265 -4.75 0.06 8.64
N GLN A 266 -3.71 -0.57 8.08
CA GLN A 266 -3.16 -0.21 6.77
C GLN A 266 -4.01 -0.77 5.62
N GLY A 267 -4.24 0.07 4.61
CA GLY A 267 -4.90 -0.32 3.34
C GLY A 267 -4.40 0.45 2.11
N LEU A 268 -3.81 1.64 2.30
CA LEU A 268 -3.28 2.52 1.25
C LEU A 268 -1.74 2.68 1.31
N GLY A 269 -1.08 1.82 2.08
CA GLY A 269 0.37 1.81 2.30
C GLY A 269 0.90 2.85 3.30
N HIS A 270 1.99 2.49 3.98
CA HIS A 270 2.74 3.37 4.87
C HIS A 270 3.30 4.60 4.14
N SER A 271 3.31 5.74 4.83
CA SER A 271 3.81 7.02 4.31
C SER A 271 3.18 7.43 2.98
N ASN A 272 1.87 7.15 2.80
CA ASN A 272 1.10 7.57 1.64
C ASN A 272 1.10 9.11 1.53
N THR A 273 1.70 9.63 0.45
CA THR A 273 1.94 11.08 0.28
C THR A 273 0.65 11.91 0.25
N GLN A 274 -0.46 11.37 -0.26
CA GLN A 274 -1.75 12.10 -0.25
C GLN A 274 -2.28 12.25 1.17
N LEU A 275 -2.30 11.16 1.95
CA LEU A 275 -2.74 11.18 3.35
C LEU A 275 -1.83 12.07 4.23
N THR A 276 -0.51 12.04 4.01
CA THR A 276 0.44 12.89 4.73
C THR A 276 0.23 14.38 4.42
N LEU A 277 -0.01 14.74 3.15
CA LEU A 277 -0.32 16.11 2.76
C LEU A 277 -1.68 16.58 3.30
N ALA A 278 -2.68 15.69 3.32
CA ALA A 278 -4.01 15.95 3.89
C ALA A 278 -3.93 16.25 5.39
N ALA A 279 -3.15 15.46 6.14
CA ALA A 279 -2.89 15.69 7.56
C ALA A 279 -2.16 17.02 7.81
N ALA A 280 -1.09 17.30 7.05
CA ALA A 280 -0.30 18.53 7.19
C ALA A 280 -1.13 19.79 6.86
N TYR A 281 -1.94 19.75 5.80
CA TYR A 281 -2.85 20.84 5.45
C TYR A 281 -3.91 21.09 6.52
N ALA A 282 -4.56 20.03 7.04
CA ALA A 282 -5.55 20.18 8.11
C ALA A 282 -4.93 20.72 9.39
N ALA A 283 -3.74 20.24 9.77
CA ALA A 283 -3.01 20.74 10.94
C ALA A 283 -2.63 22.22 10.79
N GLY A 284 -2.12 22.64 9.62
CA GLY A 284 -1.77 24.04 9.35
C GLY A 284 -2.97 24.99 9.20
N ARG A 285 -4.14 24.48 8.77
CA ARG A 285 -5.35 25.28 8.56
C ARG A 285 -6.24 25.40 9.80
N TYR A 286 -6.32 24.35 10.62
CA TYR A 286 -7.26 24.28 11.75
C TYR A 286 -6.58 23.98 13.09
N GLY A 287 -5.49 23.20 13.10
CA GLY A 287 -5.06 22.51 14.30
C GLY A 287 -6.20 21.67 14.87
N HIS A 288 -6.44 21.77 16.18
CA HIS A 288 -7.66 21.25 16.80
C HIS A 288 -8.62 22.40 17.15
N VAL A 289 -9.89 22.24 16.77
CA VAL A 289 -11.00 23.16 17.10
C VAL A 289 -12.15 22.41 17.76
N MET A 290 -12.97 23.13 18.52
CA MET A 290 -14.17 22.58 19.16
C MET A 290 -15.19 22.10 18.11
N PHE A 291 -15.79 20.92 18.32
CA PHE A 291 -16.88 20.38 17.51
C PHE A 291 -18.26 20.52 18.17
N ALA A 292 -18.34 20.62 19.50
CA ALA A 292 -19.63 20.74 20.19
C ALA A 292 -20.35 22.05 19.81
N GLN A 293 -21.51 21.93 19.14
CA GLN A 293 -22.27 23.04 18.55
C GLN A 293 -21.51 23.85 17.47
N ALA A 294 -20.52 23.23 16.84
CA ALA A 294 -19.72 23.82 15.76
C ALA A 294 -19.57 22.83 14.60
N ILE A 295 -19.07 23.30 13.47
CA ILE A 295 -18.78 22.46 12.30
C ILE A 295 -17.57 23.01 11.55
N HIS A 296 -16.81 22.11 10.91
CA HIS A 296 -15.73 22.46 10.00
C HIS A 296 -15.74 21.52 8.80
N GLU A 297 -15.33 22.05 7.65
CA GLU A 297 -15.41 21.43 6.32
C GLU A 297 -15.02 19.93 6.29
N PRO A 298 -13.91 19.46 6.90
CA PRO A 298 -13.56 18.05 6.86
C PRO A 298 -14.56 17.11 7.55
N ALA A 299 -15.22 17.56 8.62
CA ALA A 299 -16.15 16.73 9.40
C ALA A 299 -17.55 16.67 8.78
N LEU A 300 -17.94 17.67 8.00
CA LEU A 300 -19.13 17.59 7.16
C LEU A 300 -18.89 16.60 6.02
N LYS A 301 -17.81 16.81 5.26
CA LYS A 301 -17.44 15.95 4.12
C LYS A 301 -17.24 14.49 4.48
N LEU A 302 -16.61 14.18 5.62
CA LEU A 302 -16.47 12.79 6.04
C LEU A 302 -17.83 12.16 6.40
N ALA A 303 -18.76 12.91 7.00
CA ALA A 303 -20.10 12.39 7.29
C ALA A 303 -20.88 12.10 5.99
N GLU A 304 -20.82 13.02 5.03
CA GLU A 304 -21.41 12.87 3.70
C GLU A 304 -20.81 11.65 2.97
N SER A 305 -19.47 11.57 2.83
CA SER A 305 -18.78 10.47 2.14
C SER A 305 -19.03 9.09 2.76
N MET A 306 -19.22 9.03 4.09
CA MET A 306 -19.53 7.79 4.81
C MET A 306 -20.98 7.34 4.59
N LEU A 307 -21.95 8.27 4.64
CA LEU A 307 -23.35 7.97 4.36
C LEU A 307 -23.56 7.56 2.89
N GLU A 308 -22.99 8.31 1.95
CA GLU A 308 -22.94 7.95 0.51
C GLU A 308 -22.47 6.52 0.30
N GLY A 309 -21.31 6.16 0.86
CA GLY A 309 -20.71 4.84 0.70
C GLY A 309 -21.60 3.74 1.28
N ALA A 310 -22.28 4.00 2.40
CA ALA A 310 -23.19 3.05 3.02
C ALA A 310 -24.51 2.88 2.24
N HIS A 311 -25.02 3.94 1.60
CA HIS A 311 -26.19 3.84 0.70
C HIS A 311 -25.82 3.16 -0.63
N ALA A 312 -24.63 3.40 -1.16
CA ALA A 312 -24.12 2.72 -2.34
C ALA A 312 -23.86 1.22 -2.10
N ALA A 313 -23.34 0.85 -0.92
CA ALA A 313 -23.08 -0.53 -0.53
C ALA A 313 -24.35 -1.37 -0.30
N SER A 314 -25.48 -0.74 0.02
CA SER A 314 -26.76 -1.40 0.25
C SER A 314 -27.93 -0.45 -0.01
N PRO A 315 -28.76 -0.68 -1.03
CA PRO A 315 -30.00 0.09 -1.25
C PRO A 315 -31.03 -0.04 -0.11
N ALA A 316 -30.83 -0.99 0.82
CA ALA A 316 -31.63 -1.14 2.03
C ALA A 316 -31.06 -0.38 3.25
N SER A 317 -29.92 0.31 3.09
CA SER A 317 -29.23 1.07 4.13
C SER A 317 -30.06 2.25 4.63
N ARG A 318 -30.23 2.35 5.95
CA ARG A 318 -31.10 3.36 6.59
C ARG A 318 -30.34 4.40 7.43
N PHE A 319 -29.01 4.45 7.33
CA PHE A 319 -28.20 5.45 8.06
C PHE A 319 -28.49 6.88 7.57
N SER A 320 -28.56 7.83 8.51
CA SER A 320 -28.84 9.25 8.24
C SER A 320 -28.04 10.22 9.14
N ARG A 321 -27.31 9.69 10.13
CA ARG A 321 -26.53 10.45 11.11
C ARG A 321 -25.16 9.81 11.30
N VAL A 322 -24.15 10.64 11.57
CA VAL A 322 -22.78 10.21 11.88
C VAL A 322 -22.34 10.84 13.20
N PHE A 323 -21.84 10.02 14.12
CA PHE A 323 -21.24 10.45 15.39
C PHE A 323 -19.73 10.16 15.36
N TYR A 324 -18.94 11.00 16.02
CA TYR A 324 -17.47 10.93 15.96
C TYR A 324 -16.82 10.58 17.30
N THR A 325 -15.90 9.61 17.27
CA THR A 325 -15.10 9.17 18.42
C THR A 325 -13.64 8.93 18.00
N ASP A 326 -12.77 8.60 18.97
CA ASP A 326 -11.31 8.61 18.76
C ASP A 326 -10.80 7.23 18.28
N ASN A 327 -11.51 6.16 18.61
CA ASN A 327 -11.17 4.78 18.26
C ASN A 327 -12.40 3.84 18.30
N GLY A 328 -12.24 2.64 17.76
CA GLY A 328 -13.29 1.62 17.67
C GLY A 328 -13.98 1.32 19.01
N SER A 329 -13.25 1.04 20.08
CA SER A 329 -13.81 0.76 21.41
C SER A 329 -14.80 1.84 21.87
N SER A 330 -14.42 3.11 21.69
CA SER A 330 -15.28 4.25 22.03
C SER A 330 -16.48 4.42 21.09
N GLY A 331 -16.33 4.11 19.79
CA GLY A 331 -17.44 4.11 18.83
C GLY A 331 -18.44 2.98 19.08
N CYS A 332 -17.96 1.82 19.49
CA CYS A 332 -18.78 0.68 19.90
C CYS A 332 -19.48 0.96 21.25
N GLU A 333 -18.86 1.68 22.19
CA GLU A 333 -19.55 2.17 23.39
C GLU A 333 -20.66 3.18 23.07
N VAL A 334 -20.48 4.04 22.07
CA VAL A 334 -21.53 4.93 21.56
C VAL A 334 -22.67 4.13 20.93
N ALA A 335 -22.35 3.14 20.08
CA ALA A 335 -23.34 2.29 19.43
C ALA A 335 -24.20 1.49 20.44
N VAL A 336 -23.57 0.93 21.49
CA VAL A 336 -24.28 0.26 22.57
C VAL A 336 -25.19 1.23 23.34
N LYS A 337 -24.72 2.45 23.65
CA LYS A 337 -25.55 3.49 24.30
C LYS A 337 -26.74 3.91 23.43
N MET A 338 -26.55 4.00 22.11
CA MET A 338 -27.61 4.26 21.13
C MET A 338 -28.66 3.13 21.09
N ALA A 339 -28.24 1.88 20.93
CA ALA A 339 -29.15 0.73 20.87
C ALA A 339 -29.95 0.54 22.17
N LEU A 340 -29.27 0.56 23.33
CA LEU A 340 -29.93 0.37 24.63
C LEU A 340 -30.98 1.46 24.91
N ARG A 341 -30.74 2.72 24.50
CA ARG A 341 -31.72 3.81 24.59
C ARG A 341 -32.94 3.56 23.71
N ALA A 342 -32.72 3.20 22.45
CA ALA A 342 -33.78 2.97 21.49
C ALA A 342 -34.68 1.78 21.90
N ALA A 343 -34.08 0.65 22.31
CA ALA A 343 -34.79 -0.50 22.84
C ALA A 343 -35.57 -0.18 24.13
N ARG A 344 -34.93 0.54 25.09
CA ARG A 344 -35.59 0.97 26.34
C ARG A 344 -36.83 1.82 26.05
N ASN A 345 -36.73 2.78 25.13
CA ASN A 345 -37.86 3.63 24.76
C ASN A 345 -39.00 2.81 24.10
N ARG A 346 -38.68 1.93 23.13
CA ARG A 346 -39.68 1.10 22.42
C ARG A 346 -40.43 0.14 23.35
N TYR A 347 -39.73 -0.45 24.31
CA TYR A 347 -40.29 -1.45 25.22
C TYR A 347 -40.72 -0.90 26.59
N GLY A 348 -40.71 0.43 26.79
CA GLY A 348 -41.18 1.09 28.00
C GLY A 348 -40.37 0.73 29.26
N TRP A 349 -39.10 0.36 29.12
CA TRP A 349 -38.27 -0.14 30.21
C TRP A 349 -37.71 0.99 31.09
N SER A 350 -37.43 0.66 32.35
CA SER A 350 -36.82 1.59 33.30
C SER A 350 -35.33 1.79 33.00
N PRO A 351 -34.75 2.97 33.25
CA PRO A 351 -33.29 3.14 33.30
C PRO A 351 -32.57 2.29 34.36
N ARG A 352 -33.32 1.59 35.24
CA ARG A 352 -32.81 0.62 36.23
C ARG A 352 -33.03 -0.85 35.84
N ASP A 353 -33.66 -1.13 34.71
CA ASP A 353 -33.77 -2.51 34.22
C ASP A 353 -32.40 -3.05 33.80
N ASN A 354 -32.13 -4.31 34.12
CA ASN A 354 -30.98 -5.01 33.56
C ASN A 354 -31.29 -5.36 32.09
N ILE A 355 -30.70 -4.60 31.17
CA ILE A 355 -30.82 -4.78 29.72
C ILE A 355 -29.48 -5.27 29.20
N GLU A 356 -29.52 -6.39 28.49
CA GLU A 356 -28.36 -7.17 28.06
C GLU A 356 -28.19 -7.11 26.53
N ILE A 357 -27.11 -7.71 26.03
CA ILE A 357 -26.74 -7.76 24.61
C ILE A 357 -26.91 -9.18 24.07
N ILE A 358 -27.35 -9.31 22.82
CA ILE A 358 -27.21 -10.56 22.06
C ILE A 358 -26.00 -10.41 21.15
N GLY A 359 -25.10 -11.39 21.15
CA GLY A 359 -23.92 -11.39 20.28
C GLY A 359 -23.47 -12.79 19.87
N LEU A 360 -22.22 -12.88 19.43
CA LEU A 360 -21.57 -14.11 18.99
C LEU A 360 -20.37 -14.43 19.90
N LYS A 361 -20.10 -15.72 20.14
CA LYS A 361 -19.01 -16.15 21.04
C LYS A 361 -17.62 -15.84 20.45
N GLY A 362 -16.72 -15.30 21.27
CA GLY A 362 -15.40 -14.84 20.82
C GLY A 362 -15.43 -13.58 19.96
N SER A 363 -16.53 -12.81 19.92
CA SER A 363 -16.55 -11.50 19.28
C SER A 363 -15.75 -10.47 20.07
N TYR A 364 -15.26 -9.44 19.40
CA TYR A 364 -14.42 -8.41 20.00
C TYR A 364 -14.86 -7.01 19.56
N HIS A 365 -15.21 -6.19 20.55
CA HIS A 365 -15.77 -4.85 20.34
C HIS A 365 -14.89 -3.73 20.93
N GLY A 366 -13.66 -4.07 21.32
CA GLY A 366 -12.69 -3.15 21.91
C GLY A 366 -12.51 -3.29 23.43
N ASP A 367 -11.57 -2.50 23.96
CA ASP A 367 -10.98 -2.69 25.29
C ASP A 367 -11.54 -1.78 26.39
N THR A 368 -12.55 -0.94 26.10
CA THR A 368 -13.19 -0.13 27.14
C THR A 368 -14.32 -0.91 27.82
N ILE A 369 -14.55 -0.65 29.11
CA ILE A 369 -15.33 -1.57 29.95
C ILE A 369 -16.77 -1.80 29.46
N GLY A 370 -17.40 -0.82 28.81
CA GLY A 370 -18.75 -0.98 28.27
C GLY A 370 -18.86 -1.96 27.11
N VAL A 371 -17.80 -2.09 26.30
CA VAL A 371 -17.75 -3.01 25.13
C VAL A 371 -17.09 -4.34 25.47
N MET A 372 -16.17 -4.38 26.44
CA MET A 372 -15.75 -5.63 27.07
C MET A 372 -16.95 -6.38 27.64
N ASP A 373 -17.87 -5.68 28.34
CA ASP A 373 -19.13 -6.24 28.86
C ASP A 373 -20.10 -6.75 27.78
N CYS A 374 -19.87 -6.44 26.51
CA CYS A 374 -20.67 -6.94 25.38
C CYS A 374 -20.12 -8.27 24.80
N ALA A 375 -18.88 -8.65 25.12
CA ALA A 375 -18.25 -9.90 24.70
C ALA A 375 -18.38 -11.01 25.74
N ASP A 376 -18.24 -12.26 25.30
CA ASP A 376 -18.26 -13.46 26.14
C ASP A 376 -17.01 -13.55 27.05
N PRO A 377 -17.01 -14.38 28.11
CA PRO A 377 -15.83 -14.57 28.95
C PRO A 377 -14.68 -15.18 28.15
N ASN A 378 -13.65 -14.38 27.90
CA ASN A 378 -12.52 -14.74 27.05
C ASN A 378 -11.20 -14.08 27.50
N VAL A 379 -10.11 -14.36 26.77
CA VAL A 379 -8.74 -13.96 27.14
C VAL A 379 -8.52 -12.44 27.25
N TYR A 380 -9.42 -11.62 26.70
CA TYR A 380 -9.34 -10.16 26.73
C TYR A 380 -10.01 -9.55 27.97
N ASN A 381 -11.03 -10.21 28.55
CA ASN A 381 -11.88 -9.63 29.60
C ASN A 381 -11.94 -10.42 30.92
N GLU A 382 -11.66 -11.72 30.96
CA GLU A 382 -11.70 -12.57 32.18
C GLU A 382 -10.80 -12.04 33.32
N LYS A 383 -9.76 -11.28 32.98
CA LYS A 383 -8.76 -10.75 33.91
C LYS A 383 -8.95 -9.26 34.23
N VAL A 384 -10.12 -8.70 33.92
CA VAL A 384 -10.48 -7.32 34.24
C VAL A 384 -11.49 -7.33 35.39
N GLU A 385 -11.11 -6.80 36.55
CA GLU A 385 -11.89 -6.93 37.81
C GLU A 385 -13.29 -6.32 37.74
N TRP A 386 -13.53 -5.45 36.76
CA TRP A 386 -14.81 -4.77 36.51
C TRP A 386 -15.69 -5.48 35.48
N TYR A 387 -15.17 -6.45 34.71
CA TYR A 387 -15.95 -7.19 33.70
C TYR A 387 -17.06 -8.02 34.36
N ARG A 388 -18.25 -8.03 33.75
CA ARG A 388 -19.46 -8.72 34.22
C ARG A 388 -20.11 -9.60 33.15
N GLY A 389 -19.90 -9.31 31.86
CA GLY A 389 -20.46 -10.09 30.76
C GLY A 389 -21.99 -9.97 30.67
N ARG A 390 -22.48 -8.89 30.08
CA ARG A 390 -23.90 -8.52 30.07
C ARG A 390 -24.62 -9.00 28.82
N GLY A 391 -24.51 -10.28 28.51
CA GLY A 391 -25.05 -10.78 27.25
C GLY A 391 -25.44 -12.25 27.21
N PHE A 392 -25.99 -12.62 26.06
CA PHE A 392 -26.08 -13.99 25.59
C PHE A 392 -25.36 -14.07 24.25
N TRP A 393 -24.46 -15.04 24.13
CA TRP A 393 -23.62 -15.22 22.95
C TRP A 393 -24.00 -16.53 22.27
N PHE A 394 -24.38 -16.45 21.00
CA PHE A 394 -24.62 -17.62 20.18
C PHE A 394 -23.27 -18.24 19.76
N GLU A 395 -23.19 -19.56 19.87
CA GLU A 395 -22.32 -20.36 19.01
C GLU A 395 -22.78 -20.19 17.54
N TYR A 396 -21.87 -20.34 16.58
CA TYR A 396 -22.17 -20.17 15.16
C TYR A 396 -21.36 -21.16 14.30
N PRO A 397 -21.88 -21.58 13.13
CA PRO A 397 -21.08 -22.34 12.17
C PRO A 397 -19.95 -21.50 11.59
N THR A 398 -18.80 -22.12 11.37
CA THR A 398 -17.62 -21.48 10.73
C THR A 398 -17.36 -22.03 9.34
N VAL A 399 -16.77 -21.21 8.48
CA VAL A 399 -16.36 -21.57 7.12
C VAL A 399 -14.85 -21.74 7.06
N ILE A 400 -14.38 -22.83 6.46
CA ILE A 400 -12.96 -23.08 6.21
C ILE A 400 -12.74 -23.88 4.91
N PHE A 401 -11.73 -23.52 4.12
CA PHE A 401 -11.27 -24.34 2.99
C PHE A 401 -10.38 -25.48 3.53
N LYS A 402 -10.79 -26.73 3.27
CA LYS A 402 -10.24 -27.93 3.91
C LYS A 402 -10.53 -29.16 3.05
N ASP A 403 -9.53 -30.00 2.83
CA ASP A 403 -9.63 -31.23 2.00
C ASP A 403 -10.20 -31.00 0.58
N GLY A 404 -9.92 -29.85 -0.03
CA GLY A 404 -10.34 -29.52 -1.40
C GLY A 404 -11.70 -28.82 -1.53
N PHE A 405 -12.43 -28.58 -0.42
CA PHE A 405 -13.76 -27.96 -0.44
C PHE A 405 -13.89 -26.85 0.61
N TRP A 406 -14.81 -25.92 0.36
CA TRP A 406 -15.27 -24.97 1.37
C TRP A 406 -16.25 -25.66 2.31
N LYS A 407 -15.90 -25.83 3.58
CA LYS A 407 -16.72 -26.54 4.58
C LYS A 407 -17.36 -25.56 5.54
N VAL A 408 -18.67 -25.70 5.74
CA VAL A 408 -19.35 -25.20 6.94
C VAL A 408 -19.20 -26.24 8.03
N GLU A 409 -18.50 -25.89 9.12
CA GLU A 409 -18.33 -26.73 10.31
C GLU A 409 -19.28 -26.23 11.42
N ILE A 410 -20.18 -27.10 11.88
CA ILE A 410 -21.20 -26.84 12.93
C ILE A 410 -20.56 -27.01 14.33
N PRO A 411 -20.90 -26.18 15.34
CA PRO A 411 -20.43 -26.35 16.72
C PRO A 411 -20.85 -27.70 17.36
N GLU A 412 -19.97 -28.31 18.16
CA GLU A 412 -20.23 -29.63 18.76
C GLU A 412 -21.37 -29.61 19.79
N GLU A 413 -21.67 -28.47 20.40
CA GLU A 413 -22.77 -28.31 21.36
C GLU A 413 -24.17 -28.39 20.70
N TRP A 414 -24.25 -28.35 19.36
CA TRP A 414 -25.52 -28.37 18.62
C TRP A 414 -26.05 -29.80 18.47
N SER A 415 -26.83 -30.25 19.47
CA SER A 415 -27.34 -31.62 19.56
C SER A 415 -28.38 -32.04 18.50
N ASP A 416 -28.70 -31.21 17.50
CA ASP A 416 -29.66 -31.54 16.44
C ASP A 416 -28.97 -32.06 15.17
N SER A 417 -29.23 -33.33 14.88
CA SER A 417 -28.83 -34.05 13.66
C SER A 417 -29.32 -33.45 12.33
N SER A 418 -30.22 -32.46 12.34
CA SER A 418 -30.62 -31.69 11.15
C SER A 418 -29.51 -30.76 10.66
N CYS A 419 -28.72 -30.19 11.57
CA CYS A 419 -27.48 -29.49 11.26
C CYS A 419 -26.38 -30.51 10.94
N LYS A 420 -25.80 -30.40 9.75
CA LYS A 420 -24.67 -31.23 9.30
C LYS A 420 -23.67 -30.36 8.56
N ASN A 421 -22.40 -30.70 8.68
CA ASN A 421 -21.33 -30.03 7.93
C ASN A 421 -21.60 -30.18 6.43
N LYS A 422 -21.55 -29.05 5.70
CA LYS A 422 -21.85 -28.98 4.26
C LYS A 422 -20.60 -28.53 3.51
N GLY A 423 -20.30 -29.22 2.41
CA GLY A 423 -19.24 -28.84 1.47
C GLY A 423 -19.82 -28.01 0.31
N PHE A 424 -19.07 -27.00 -0.10
CA PHE A 424 -19.36 -26.08 -1.20
C PHE A 424 -18.17 -26.04 -2.17
N SER A 425 -18.47 -25.80 -3.45
CA SER A 425 -17.51 -25.76 -4.56
C SER A 425 -16.68 -24.47 -4.55
N ALA A 426 -17.36 -23.33 -4.40
CA ALA A 426 -16.77 -21.99 -4.37
C ALA A 426 -17.13 -21.24 -3.08
N LEU A 427 -16.31 -20.26 -2.70
CA LEU A 427 -16.64 -19.36 -1.57
C LEU A 427 -17.93 -18.59 -1.83
N GLY A 428 -18.19 -18.20 -3.09
CA GLY A 428 -19.41 -17.49 -3.52
C GLY A 428 -20.71 -18.28 -3.28
N ASP A 429 -20.67 -19.61 -3.32
CA ASP A 429 -21.85 -20.48 -3.12
C ASP A 429 -22.43 -20.39 -1.68
N LEU A 430 -21.63 -19.89 -0.73
CA LEU A 430 -22.07 -19.64 0.65
C LEU A 430 -22.91 -18.36 0.77
N PHE A 431 -22.68 -17.37 -0.11
CA PHE A 431 -23.37 -16.08 -0.12
C PHE A 431 -24.60 -16.07 -1.05
N ASP A 432 -24.82 -17.11 -1.86
CA ASP A 432 -26.10 -17.32 -2.55
C ASP A 432 -27.19 -17.76 -1.56
N PHE A 433 -27.71 -16.79 -0.82
CA PHE A 433 -28.85 -16.99 0.06
C PHE A 433 -30.12 -17.40 -0.71
N SER A 434 -30.25 -17.09 -2.00
CA SER A 434 -31.45 -17.44 -2.77
C SER A 434 -31.56 -18.95 -2.98
N THR A 435 -30.47 -19.61 -3.37
CA THR A 435 -30.41 -21.07 -3.47
C THR A 435 -30.41 -21.73 -2.09
N ARG A 436 -29.66 -21.18 -1.12
CA ARG A 436 -29.58 -21.76 0.23
C ARG A 436 -30.93 -21.72 0.97
N GLU A 437 -31.63 -20.59 0.95
CA GLU A 437 -32.97 -20.44 1.53
C GLU A 437 -34.02 -21.25 0.73
N GLY A 438 -33.88 -21.32 -0.59
CA GLY A 438 -34.71 -22.19 -1.43
C GLY A 438 -34.62 -23.68 -1.08
N ARG A 439 -33.45 -24.14 -0.60
CA ARG A 439 -33.24 -25.52 -0.09
C ARG A 439 -33.73 -25.73 1.34
N GLY A 440 -33.98 -24.67 2.11
CA GLY A 440 -34.24 -24.78 3.55
C GLY A 440 -32.98 -24.94 4.41
N ASP A 441 -31.81 -24.51 3.92
CA ASP A 441 -30.54 -24.59 4.65
C ASP A 441 -30.55 -23.76 5.96
N GLU A 442 -31.42 -22.74 6.03
CA GLU A 442 -31.61 -21.79 7.12
C GLU A 442 -32.45 -22.32 8.29
N ARG A 443 -33.33 -23.30 8.04
CA ARG A 443 -34.44 -23.64 8.96
C ARG A 443 -33.96 -24.18 10.30
N ALA A 444 -32.85 -24.90 10.31
CA ALA A 444 -32.26 -25.40 11.54
C ALA A 444 -31.69 -24.25 12.39
N TYR A 445 -31.08 -23.25 11.75
CA TYR A 445 -30.61 -22.03 12.42
C TYR A 445 -31.80 -21.22 12.96
N GLU A 446 -32.83 -21.01 12.15
CA GLU A 446 -34.06 -20.30 12.54
C GLU A 446 -34.72 -20.93 13.77
N ASN A 447 -34.95 -22.25 13.74
CA ASN A 447 -35.54 -22.99 14.86
C ASN A 447 -34.69 -22.89 16.13
N LEU A 448 -33.37 -23.06 16.03
CA LEU A 448 -32.44 -22.94 17.16
C LEU A 448 -32.48 -21.54 17.78
N ILE A 449 -32.47 -20.49 16.94
CA ILE A 449 -32.47 -19.10 17.39
C ILE A 449 -33.81 -18.76 18.05
N ILE A 450 -34.96 -19.10 17.43
CA ILE A 450 -36.29 -18.84 18.00
C ILE A 450 -36.46 -19.56 19.35
N GLN A 451 -36.11 -20.85 19.44
CA GLN A 451 -36.19 -21.61 20.69
C GLN A 451 -35.29 -21.01 21.78
N THR A 452 -34.10 -20.53 21.41
CA THR A 452 -33.17 -19.87 22.33
C THR A 452 -33.72 -18.53 22.82
N LEU A 453 -34.25 -17.68 21.93
CA LEU A 453 -34.85 -16.40 22.29
C LEU A 453 -36.05 -16.56 23.23
N GLU A 454 -37.00 -17.45 22.91
CA GLU A 454 -38.16 -17.70 23.78
C GLU A 454 -37.75 -18.32 25.13
N LYS A 455 -36.69 -19.15 25.19
CA LYS A 455 -36.11 -19.65 26.45
C LYS A 455 -35.50 -18.53 27.30
N LEU A 456 -34.74 -17.60 26.70
CA LEU A 456 -34.11 -16.48 27.41
C LEU A 456 -35.16 -15.48 27.94
N LYS A 457 -36.16 -15.17 27.11
CA LYS A 457 -37.37 -14.40 27.46
C LYS A 457 -38.16 -15.06 28.60
N SER A 458 -38.36 -16.38 28.55
CA SER A 458 -39.02 -17.14 29.62
C SER A 458 -38.22 -17.14 30.93
N ALA A 459 -36.90 -16.97 30.87
CA ALA A 459 -36.04 -16.72 32.02
C ALA A 459 -36.04 -15.24 32.49
N GLY A 460 -36.88 -14.38 31.91
CA GLY A 460 -37.05 -12.97 32.28
C GLY A 460 -35.94 -12.03 31.79
N ARG A 461 -35.05 -12.48 30.91
CA ARG A 461 -33.94 -11.66 30.37
C ARG A 461 -34.48 -10.62 29.39
N LYS A 462 -33.97 -9.39 29.49
CA LYS A 462 -34.25 -8.27 28.57
C LYS A 462 -33.02 -7.99 27.73
N PHE A 463 -33.17 -7.85 26.42
CA PHE A 463 -32.08 -7.53 25.51
C PHE A 463 -32.35 -6.21 24.79
N GLY A 464 -31.30 -5.42 24.54
CA GLY A 464 -31.42 -4.09 23.92
C GLY A 464 -30.64 -3.90 22.63
N ALA A 465 -29.89 -4.91 22.18
CA ALA A 465 -29.21 -4.91 20.88
C ALA A 465 -28.90 -6.35 20.41
N LEU A 466 -28.83 -6.54 19.10
CA LEU A 466 -27.99 -7.57 18.48
C LEU A 466 -26.68 -6.90 18.04
N VAL A 467 -25.53 -7.42 18.47
CA VAL A 467 -24.20 -6.87 18.21
C VAL A 467 -23.30 -7.96 17.62
N MET A 468 -22.69 -7.71 16.46
CA MET A 468 -21.73 -8.66 15.87
C MET A 468 -20.76 -8.00 14.88
N GLU A 469 -19.56 -8.58 14.78
CA GLU A 469 -18.68 -8.39 13.62
C GLU A 469 -19.29 -9.16 12.42
N PRO A 470 -19.66 -8.49 11.31
CA PRO A 470 -20.27 -9.17 10.17
C PRO A 470 -19.21 -9.91 9.32
N VAL A 471 -19.58 -11.10 8.85
CA VAL A 471 -18.77 -12.04 8.04
C VAL A 471 -17.54 -12.62 8.76
N VAL A 472 -16.69 -11.82 9.40
CA VAL A 472 -15.45 -12.28 10.06
C VAL A 472 -15.29 -11.71 11.47
N LEU A 473 -15.14 -12.57 12.47
CA LEU A 473 -14.70 -12.19 13.81
C LEU A 473 -13.17 -12.13 13.85
N GLY A 474 -12.61 -10.93 13.99
CA GLY A 474 -11.18 -10.66 13.83
C GLY A 474 -10.33 -11.18 15.00
N ALA A 475 -10.52 -10.62 16.20
CA ALA A 475 -9.71 -10.99 17.37
C ALA A 475 -10.04 -12.39 17.92
N GLY A 476 -11.26 -12.89 17.66
CA GLY A 476 -11.66 -14.29 17.93
C GLY A 476 -10.88 -15.37 17.15
N GLY A 477 -9.90 -14.96 16.35
CA GLY A 477 -9.00 -15.85 15.61
C GLY A 477 -9.27 -15.87 14.10
N MET A 478 -9.66 -14.74 13.51
CA MET A 478 -10.00 -14.62 12.08
C MET A 478 -11.05 -15.66 11.65
N ARG A 479 -12.14 -15.76 12.43
CA ARG A 479 -13.22 -16.74 12.20
C ARG A 479 -14.18 -16.21 11.14
N LEU A 480 -14.12 -16.80 9.95
CA LEU A 480 -15.14 -16.61 8.91
C LEU A 480 -16.41 -17.37 9.35
N VAL A 481 -17.50 -16.64 9.57
CA VAL A 481 -18.79 -17.19 10.00
C VAL A 481 -19.58 -17.64 8.78
N ASP A 482 -20.44 -18.65 8.89
CA ASP A 482 -21.43 -18.93 7.86
C ASP A 482 -22.36 -17.70 7.69
N PRO A 483 -22.33 -16.99 6.54
CA PRO A 483 -23.08 -15.75 6.38
C PRO A 483 -24.60 -15.99 6.45
N LEU A 484 -25.08 -17.20 6.13
CA LEU A 484 -26.49 -17.57 6.29
C LEU A 484 -26.90 -17.58 7.77
N PHE A 485 -26.02 -17.95 8.69
CA PHE A 485 -26.33 -17.94 10.13
C PHE A 485 -26.54 -16.50 10.63
N GLN A 486 -25.61 -15.59 10.33
CA GLN A 486 -25.73 -14.18 10.72
C GLN A 486 -26.95 -13.51 10.07
N ARG A 487 -27.20 -13.80 8.79
CA ARG A 487 -28.40 -13.34 8.07
C ARG A 487 -29.69 -13.82 8.72
N THR A 488 -29.79 -15.10 9.07
CA THR A 488 -30.96 -15.67 9.74
C THR A 488 -31.12 -15.11 11.16
N LEU A 489 -30.03 -14.88 11.89
CA LEU A 489 -30.08 -14.22 13.20
C LEU A 489 -30.66 -12.81 13.12
N VAL A 490 -30.28 -11.99 12.13
CA VAL A 490 -30.93 -10.69 11.90
C VAL A 490 -32.40 -10.88 11.54
N LYS A 491 -32.73 -11.72 10.55
CA LYS A 491 -34.12 -11.97 10.12
C LYS A 491 -35.02 -12.36 11.30
N VAL A 492 -34.62 -13.34 12.11
CA VAL A 492 -35.37 -13.80 13.27
C VAL A 492 -35.55 -12.68 14.31
N VAL A 493 -34.49 -11.92 14.62
CA VAL A 493 -34.60 -10.76 15.53
C VAL A 493 -35.60 -9.74 14.99
N ARG A 494 -35.54 -9.37 13.70
CA ARG A 494 -36.50 -8.43 13.08
C ARG A 494 -37.93 -8.94 13.10
N GLN A 495 -38.14 -10.22 12.79
CA GLN A 495 -39.46 -10.81 12.57
C GLN A 495 -40.18 -11.19 13.86
N ASN A 496 -39.47 -11.32 14.99
CA ASN A 496 -40.04 -11.76 16.27
C ASN A 496 -39.97 -10.66 17.37
N PRO A 497 -40.56 -9.47 17.19
CA PRO A 497 -40.51 -8.41 18.20
C PRO A 497 -41.19 -8.78 19.53
N HIS A 498 -42.12 -9.73 19.48
CA HIS A 498 -42.79 -10.30 20.66
C HIS A 498 -41.86 -11.18 21.53
N SER A 499 -40.70 -11.58 21.03
CA SER A 499 -39.70 -12.33 21.81
C SER A 499 -38.91 -11.45 22.78
N PHE A 500 -38.96 -10.12 22.63
CA PHE A 500 -38.20 -9.19 23.47
C PHE A 500 -39.07 -8.38 24.44
N GLY A 501 -40.31 -8.03 24.08
CA GLY A 501 -41.18 -7.27 24.98
C GLY A 501 -42.66 -7.22 24.58
N SER A 502 -43.50 -6.81 25.53
CA SER A 502 -44.97 -6.91 25.45
C SER A 502 -45.66 -5.67 24.87
N SER A 503 -44.96 -4.54 24.76
CA SER A 503 -45.55 -3.26 24.36
C SER A 503 -45.36 -2.96 22.87
N LEU A 504 -46.46 -2.72 22.16
CA LEU A 504 -46.48 -2.04 20.87
C LEU A 504 -47.38 -0.79 20.95
N PRO A 505 -46.92 0.32 21.57
CA PRO A 505 -47.70 1.53 21.69
C PRO A 505 -47.42 2.47 20.50
N GLY A 506 -48.30 2.42 19.50
CA GLY A 506 -48.68 3.64 18.78
C GLY A 506 -47.67 4.37 17.89
N SER A 507 -46.80 3.67 17.15
CA SER A 507 -46.38 4.16 15.82
C SER A 507 -45.80 3.05 14.93
N GLN A 508 -46.37 2.87 13.75
CA GLN A 508 -45.65 2.34 12.58
C GLN A 508 -45.27 3.52 11.70
N THR A 509 -44.25 4.27 12.12
CA THR A 509 -43.74 5.43 11.37
C THR A 509 -42.88 4.94 10.21
N THR A 510 -43.53 4.73 9.06
CA THR A 510 -42.93 4.39 7.75
C THR A 510 -42.16 3.07 7.68
N SER A 511 -41.81 2.64 6.46
CA SER A 511 -41.09 1.39 6.18
C SER A 511 -39.60 1.41 6.53
N SER A 512 -39.11 2.49 7.15
CA SER A 512 -37.72 2.68 7.55
C SER A 512 -37.46 2.41 9.03
N ASP A 513 -38.47 2.25 9.89
CA ASP A 513 -38.22 1.91 11.29
C ASP A 513 -37.73 0.45 11.48
N TRP A 514 -37.01 0.19 12.56
CA TRP A 514 -36.52 -1.13 12.94
C TRP A 514 -37.56 -1.95 13.71
N SER A 515 -37.33 -3.25 13.80
CA SER A 515 -38.18 -4.18 14.55
C SER A 515 -37.35 -5.18 15.35
N GLY A 516 -37.93 -5.69 16.44
CA GLY A 516 -37.23 -6.52 17.40
C GLY A 516 -36.23 -5.72 18.22
N LEU A 517 -34.95 -6.01 18.03
CA LEU A 517 -33.86 -5.23 18.62
C LEU A 517 -33.21 -4.32 17.55
N PRO A 518 -32.58 -3.22 17.96
CA PRO A 518 -31.58 -2.55 17.14
C PRO A 518 -30.45 -3.53 16.77
N VAL A 519 -30.05 -3.52 15.51
CA VAL A 519 -28.92 -4.32 15.00
C VAL A 519 -27.73 -3.39 14.82
N PHE A 520 -26.62 -3.73 15.48
CA PHE A 520 -25.36 -3.02 15.43
C PHE A 520 -24.29 -3.93 14.80
N PHE A 521 -23.76 -3.51 13.65
CA PHE A 521 -22.61 -4.15 13.01
C PHE A 521 -21.30 -3.47 13.43
N ASP A 522 -20.39 -4.25 14.01
CA ASP A 522 -19.03 -3.79 14.31
C ASP A 522 -18.14 -3.98 13.08
N GLU A 523 -17.95 -2.90 12.32
CA GLU A 523 -17.10 -2.86 11.13
C GLU A 523 -15.76 -2.16 11.40
N VAL A 524 -15.33 -2.11 12.69
CA VAL A 524 -14.01 -1.60 13.09
C VAL A 524 -12.87 -2.43 12.51
N PHE A 525 -13.12 -3.66 12.05
CA PHE A 525 -12.19 -4.48 11.27
C PHE A 525 -12.58 -4.61 9.80
N THR A 526 -13.81 -5.07 9.53
CA THR A 526 -14.20 -5.70 8.26
C THR A 526 -14.72 -4.76 7.18
N GLY A 527 -15.22 -3.57 7.57
CA GLY A 527 -15.74 -2.58 6.64
C GLY A 527 -14.65 -1.81 5.89
N LEU A 528 -15.10 -0.78 5.17
CA LEU A 528 -14.27 0.14 4.40
C LEU A 528 -13.31 -0.59 3.45
N TYR A 529 -13.84 -1.58 2.72
CA TYR A 529 -13.13 -2.39 1.73
C TYR A 529 -12.07 -3.36 2.27
N ARG A 530 -11.94 -3.57 3.59
CA ARG A 530 -11.07 -4.63 4.14
C ARG A 530 -11.42 -6.00 3.53
N LEU A 531 -12.71 -6.32 3.46
CA LEU A 531 -13.28 -7.50 2.79
C LEU A 531 -13.79 -7.21 1.35
N GLY A 532 -13.15 -6.27 0.64
CA GLY A 532 -13.47 -5.92 -0.76
C GLY A 532 -14.75 -5.09 -0.97
N ASN A 533 -15.52 -4.83 0.09
CA ASN A 533 -16.80 -4.12 0.06
C ASN A 533 -16.79 -2.92 1.02
N PHE A 534 -17.43 -1.78 0.67
CA PHE A 534 -17.45 -0.58 1.54
C PHE A 534 -18.07 -0.90 2.92
N SER A 535 -19.13 -1.70 2.94
CA SER A 535 -19.63 -2.36 4.15
C SER A 535 -19.53 -3.87 3.94
N SER A 536 -19.06 -4.58 4.95
CA SER A 536 -19.11 -6.05 5.04
C SER A 536 -20.51 -6.57 5.38
N GLY A 537 -21.34 -5.77 6.05
CA GLY A 537 -22.72 -6.11 6.40
C GLY A 537 -23.64 -6.26 5.19
N SER A 538 -23.38 -5.55 4.08
CA SER A 538 -24.17 -5.70 2.85
C SER A 538 -24.03 -7.11 2.24
N MET A 539 -22.90 -7.80 2.48
CA MET A 539 -22.69 -9.19 2.07
C MET A 539 -23.65 -10.17 2.75
N LEU A 540 -24.29 -9.79 3.86
CA LEU A 540 -25.35 -10.57 4.52
C LEU A 540 -26.74 -10.30 3.93
N GLN A 541 -26.85 -9.32 3.02
CA GLN A 541 -28.08 -8.83 2.39
C GLN A 541 -29.21 -8.53 3.41
N VAL A 542 -28.83 -8.00 4.57
CA VAL A 542 -29.70 -7.53 5.66
C VAL A 542 -29.17 -6.22 6.22
N ASP A 543 -30.04 -5.39 6.77
CA ASP A 543 -29.70 -4.02 7.18
C ASP A 543 -29.60 -3.83 8.71
N ALA A 544 -28.65 -2.97 9.10
CA ALA A 544 -28.34 -2.61 10.48
C ALA A 544 -28.78 -1.17 10.78
N ASP A 545 -29.08 -0.89 12.05
CA ASP A 545 -29.54 0.45 12.48
C ASP A 545 -28.37 1.30 13.01
N ILE A 546 -27.25 0.65 13.32
CA ILE A 546 -26.00 1.26 13.75
C ILE A 546 -24.83 0.50 13.11
N VAL A 547 -23.80 1.21 12.65
CA VAL A 547 -22.51 0.64 12.25
C VAL A 547 -21.36 1.49 12.76
N VAL A 548 -20.25 0.86 13.16
CA VAL A 548 -19.05 1.54 13.65
C VAL A 548 -17.88 1.24 12.72
N ASN A 549 -17.17 2.27 12.27
CA ASN A 549 -16.02 2.16 11.39
C ASN A 549 -14.81 2.92 11.97
N ALA A 550 -13.63 2.32 11.87
CA ALA A 550 -12.35 2.91 12.25
C ALA A 550 -11.24 2.30 11.36
N LYS A 551 -10.01 2.15 11.86
CA LYS A 551 -8.88 1.47 11.19
C LYS A 551 -8.60 1.98 9.76
N LEU A 552 -9.18 1.36 8.73
CA LEU A 552 -9.05 1.79 7.33
C LEU A 552 -9.67 3.16 7.05
N LEU A 553 -10.52 3.66 7.96
CA LEU A 553 -11.13 5.00 7.88
C LEU A 553 -10.12 6.10 7.56
N THR A 554 -8.89 6.00 8.06
CA THR A 554 -7.79 6.97 7.82
C THR A 554 -6.59 6.35 7.10
N GLY A 555 -6.76 5.20 6.47
CA GLY A 555 -5.70 4.41 5.82
C GLY A 555 -4.64 3.89 6.78
N GLY A 556 -4.87 4.01 8.10
CA GLY A 556 -3.92 3.73 9.16
C GLY A 556 -2.98 4.89 9.52
N ALA A 557 -3.23 6.11 9.06
CA ALA A 557 -2.37 7.27 9.33
C ALA A 557 -2.69 8.03 10.62
N LEU A 558 -3.95 8.04 11.10
CA LEU A 558 -4.38 8.75 12.32
C LEU A 558 -5.51 8.03 13.07
N PRO A 559 -5.60 8.13 14.42
CA PRO A 559 -6.74 7.62 15.17
C PRO A 559 -8.01 8.41 14.85
N MET A 560 -9.08 7.70 14.50
CA MET A 560 -10.39 8.26 14.12
C MET A 560 -11.43 7.14 14.14
N CYS A 561 -12.67 7.46 14.49
CA CYS A 561 -13.80 6.53 14.42
C CYS A 561 -15.12 7.25 14.11
N THR A 562 -15.95 6.62 13.29
CA THR A 562 -17.32 7.03 12.98
C THR A 562 -18.30 5.97 13.48
N THR A 563 -19.40 6.42 14.08
CA THR A 563 -20.58 5.59 14.36
C THR A 563 -21.73 6.15 13.52
N MET A 564 -22.13 5.44 12.47
CA MET A 564 -23.29 5.81 11.67
C MET A 564 -24.56 5.18 12.26
N THR A 565 -25.68 5.88 12.18
CA THR A 565 -26.96 5.39 12.72
C THR A 565 -28.16 5.89 11.92
N SER A 566 -29.26 5.13 11.98
CA SER A 566 -30.54 5.46 11.34
C SER A 566 -31.34 6.51 12.13
N GLU A 567 -32.30 7.14 11.44
CA GLU A 567 -33.04 8.27 12.01
C GLU A 567 -33.83 7.89 13.27
N SER A 568 -34.53 6.74 13.30
CA SER A 568 -35.34 6.38 14.49
C SER A 568 -34.51 5.95 15.70
N ILE A 569 -33.22 5.65 15.54
CA ILE A 569 -32.28 5.54 16.66
C ILE A 569 -31.89 6.93 17.17
N PHE A 570 -31.61 7.89 16.28
CA PHE A 570 -31.33 9.29 16.64
C PHE A 570 -32.53 9.98 17.32
N GLU A 571 -33.74 9.79 16.81
CA GLU A 571 -34.99 10.29 17.40
C GLU A 571 -35.19 9.82 18.84
N SER A 572 -34.65 8.66 19.23
CA SER A 572 -34.73 8.14 20.61
C SER A 572 -33.99 9.00 21.66
N PHE A 573 -33.20 9.99 21.23
CA PHE A 573 -32.51 10.99 22.05
C PHE A 573 -33.11 12.40 21.96
N LEU A 574 -34.18 12.62 21.19
CA LEU A 574 -34.81 13.93 21.04
C LEU A 574 -35.84 14.19 22.16
N SER A 575 -35.67 15.31 22.85
CA SER A 575 -36.51 15.73 24.00
C SER A 575 -36.32 17.23 24.25
N GLY A 576 -37.15 17.82 25.09
CA GLY A 576 -36.97 19.18 25.61
C GLY A 576 -35.93 19.30 26.73
N ASP A 577 -35.43 18.17 27.26
CA ASP A 577 -34.41 18.14 28.31
C ASP A 577 -33.02 17.78 27.73
N LYS A 578 -32.00 18.58 28.06
CA LYS A 578 -30.61 18.36 27.62
C LYS A 578 -30.03 17.03 28.13
N SER A 579 -30.56 16.47 29.22
CA SER A 579 -30.10 15.22 29.81
C SER A 579 -30.61 13.96 29.10
N ASP A 580 -31.63 14.07 28.24
CA ASP A 580 -32.13 12.97 27.41
C ASP A 580 -31.26 12.69 26.17
N ALA A 581 -30.40 13.66 25.80
CA ALA A 581 -29.48 13.58 24.67
C ALA A 581 -28.33 12.58 24.90
N LEU A 582 -27.60 12.23 23.85
CA LEU A 582 -26.42 11.37 23.95
C LEU A 582 -25.27 12.13 24.62
N LEU A 583 -25.18 12.04 25.96
CA LEU A 583 -24.10 12.62 26.77
C LEU A 583 -22.81 11.80 26.68
N HIS A 584 -22.27 11.68 25.46
CA HIS A 584 -20.95 11.12 25.17
C HIS A 584 -20.15 12.14 24.34
N GLY A 585 -18.83 12.16 24.51
CA GLY A 585 -17.93 13.00 23.71
C GLY A 585 -16.53 13.01 24.29
N HIS A 586 -15.54 13.31 23.45
CA HIS A 586 -14.14 13.46 23.84
C HIS A 586 -13.63 14.85 23.48
N SER A 587 -12.47 15.22 24.02
CA SER A 587 -11.79 16.46 23.61
C SER A 587 -11.46 16.47 22.12
N TYR A 588 -11.12 15.33 21.52
CA TYR A 588 -10.76 15.21 20.10
C TYR A 588 -11.88 14.70 19.18
N THR A 589 -13.14 14.68 19.65
CA THR A 589 -14.31 14.35 18.82
C THR A 589 -14.29 15.15 17.52
N ALA A 590 -14.30 14.42 16.39
CA ALA A 590 -14.25 14.95 15.02
C ALA A 590 -13.00 15.79 14.68
N HIS A 591 -11.82 15.51 15.23
CA HIS A 591 -10.64 16.36 15.00
C HIS A 591 -10.31 16.56 13.50
N PRO A 592 -10.00 17.80 13.04
CA PRO A 592 -9.91 18.13 11.62
C PRO A 592 -8.92 17.28 10.81
N MET A 593 -7.81 16.85 11.41
CA MET A 593 -6.80 16.02 10.74
C MET A 593 -7.33 14.62 10.46
N GLY A 594 -7.96 13.96 11.45
CA GLY A 594 -8.59 12.65 11.28
C GLY A 594 -9.72 12.69 10.27
N CYS A 595 -10.53 13.76 10.30
CA CYS A 595 -11.55 14.00 9.29
C CYS A 595 -10.99 14.17 7.87
N GLN A 596 -9.99 15.04 7.66
CA GLN A 596 -9.44 15.32 6.32
C GLN A 596 -8.69 14.13 5.74
N VAL A 597 -7.90 13.42 6.57
CA VAL A 597 -7.27 12.15 6.18
C VAL A 597 -8.34 11.08 5.88
N GLY A 598 -9.44 11.10 6.62
CA GLY A 598 -10.58 10.21 6.39
C GLY A 598 -11.22 10.42 5.01
N VAL A 599 -11.48 11.68 4.63
CA VAL A 599 -12.02 12.01 3.30
C VAL A 599 -11.12 11.48 2.18
N GLU A 600 -9.81 11.76 2.21
CA GLU A 600 -8.90 11.27 1.17
C GLU A 600 -8.74 9.73 1.20
N SER A 601 -8.81 9.10 2.37
CA SER A 601 -8.71 7.64 2.52
C SER A 601 -9.93 6.92 1.94
N ILE A 602 -11.14 7.35 2.33
CA ILE A 602 -12.40 6.81 1.79
C ILE A 602 -12.46 7.02 0.29
N LYS A 603 -12.08 8.20 -0.21
CA LYS A 603 -11.99 8.49 -1.64
C LYS A 603 -11.02 7.56 -2.36
N ALA A 604 -9.77 7.41 -1.90
CA ALA A 604 -8.79 6.56 -2.55
C ALA A 604 -9.18 5.07 -2.55
N LEU A 605 -9.85 4.59 -1.49
CA LEU A 605 -10.40 3.24 -1.44
C LEU A 605 -11.62 3.08 -2.37
N ARG A 606 -12.46 4.11 -2.51
CA ARG A 606 -13.58 4.16 -3.47
C ARG A 606 -13.05 4.12 -4.91
N GLU A 607 -12.05 4.94 -5.24
CA GLU A 607 -11.36 4.94 -6.55
C GLU A 607 -10.72 3.58 -6.89
N LEU A 608 -10.17 2.86 -5.91
CA LEU A 608 -9.67 1.49 -6.11
C LEU A 608 -10.80 0.46 -6.34
N SER A 609 -11.98 0.68 -5.75
CA SER A 609 -13.14 -0.23 -5.86
C SER A 609 -13.95 -0.03 -7.14
N GLU A 610 -14.06 1.20 -7.61
CA GLU A 610 -14.85 1.60 -8.78
C GLU A 610 -14.03 1.50 -10.08
N GLY A 611 -12.70 1.62 -9.99
CA GLY A 611 -11.78 1.32 -11.09
C GLY A 611 -11.37 -0.17 -11.14
N SER A 612 -10.70 -0.57 -12.22
CA SER A 612 -10.31 -1.97 -12.48
C SER A 612 -9.16 -2.52 -11.60
N SER A 613 -8.89 -1.90 -10.45
CA SER A 613 -7.75 -2.23 -9.56
C SER A 613 -7.84 -3.61 -8.91
N TRP A 614 -9.05 -4.16 -8.86
CA TRP A 614 -9.36 -5.45 -8.24
C TRP A 614 -9.88 -6.49 -9.25
N ASP A 615 -10.06 -6.14 -10.53
CA ASP A 615 -10.75 -7.02 -11.49
C ASP A 615 -9.94 -8.30 -11.77
N THR A 616 -8.63 -8.19 -11.96
CA THR A 616 -7.73 -9.36 -12.09
C THR A 616 -7.76 -10.32 -10.88
N PHE A 617 -8.24 -9.85 -9.72
CA PHE A 617 -8.40 -10.63 -8.50
C PHE A 617 -9.81 -11.21 -8.37
N LYS A 618 -10.85 -10.48 -8.82
CA LYS A 618 -12.22 -11.01 -9.01
C LYS A 618 -12.20 -12.14 -10.04
N ASP A 619 -11.59 -11.91 -11.20
CA ASP A 619 -11.48 -12.85 -12.32
C ASP A 619 -10.69 -14.13 -11.95
N ASN A 620 -9.75 -14.05 -11.00
CA ASN A 620 -9.07 -15.23 -10.45
C ASN A 620 -10.01 -16.08 -9.59
N TRP A 621 -10.87 -15.44 -8.77
CA TRP A 621 -11.79 -16.14 -7.88
C TRP A 621 -13.04 -16.69 -8.58
N GLU A 622 -13.45 -16.12 -9.72
CA GLU A 622 -14.50 -16.72 -10.57
C GLU A 622 -14.14 -18.12 -11.09
N GLN A 623 -12.85 -18.46 -11.17
CA GLN A 623 -12.38 -19.78 -11.61
C GLN A 623 -12.79 -20.93 -10.66
N GLU A 624 -13.36 -20.64 -9.48
CA GLU A 624 -14.03 -21.65 -8.67
C GLU A 624 -15.34 -22.20 -9.28
N GLY A 625 -15.91 -21.53 -10.28
CA GLY A 625 -17.17 -21.96 -10.91
C GLY A 625 -18.42 -21.68 -10.06
N SER A 626 -18.35 -20.65 -9.21
CA SER A 626 -19.44 -20.17 -8.34
C SER A 626 -20.79 -20.12 -9.05
N HIS A 627 -21.83 -20.65 -8.42
CA HIS A 627 -23.21 -20.53 -8.88
C HIS A 627 -23.82 -19.16 -8.52
N SER A 628 -23.27 -18.49 -7.51
CA SER A 628 -23.57 -17.09 -7.23
C SER A 628 -23.06 -16.20 -8.35
N LYS A 629 -23.91 -15.28 -8.82
CA LYS A 629 -23.55 -14.20 -9.76
C LYS A 629 -22.86 -13.00 -9.07
N ASP A 630 -22.63 -13.08 -7.77
CA ASP A 630 -22.13 -11.96 -6.97
C ASP A 630 -20.59 -11.86 -7.04
N ARG A 631 -20.09 -10.96 -7.90
CA ARG A 631 -18.66 -10.63 -8.03
C ARG A 631 -18.03 -10.00 -6.78
N ASN A 632 -18.79 -9.75 -5.70
CA ASN A 632 -18.29 -9.16 -4.46
C ASN A 632 -17.59 -10.15 -3.51
N VAL A 633 -17.52 -11.45 -3.86
CA VAL A 633 -16.83 -12.49 -3.08
C VAL A 633 -15.55 -12.94 -3.79
N TRP A 634 -14.43 -12.30 -3.46
CA TRP A 634 -13.11 -12.49 -4.08
C TRP A 634 -11.98 -12.20 -3.07
N SER A 635 -10.72 -12.48 -3.41
CA SER A 635 -9.58 -12.05 -2.58
C SER A 635 -8.37 -11.60 -3.40
N VAL A 636 -7.57 -10.72 -2.79
CA VAL A 636 -6.25 -10.28 -3.27
C VAL A 636 -5.22 -11.43 -3.30
N TRP A 637 -5.50 -12.51 -2.56
CA TRP A 637 -4.68 -13.72 -2.50
C TRP A 637 -5.19 -14.72 -3.53
N PRO A 638 -4.35 -15.24 -4.44
CA PRO A 638 -4.82 -16.15 -5.48
C PRO A 638 -5.47 -17.42 -4.91
N ILE A 639 -6.57 -17.87 -5.52
CA ILE A 639 -7.30 -19.05 -5.04
C ILE A 639 -6.44 -20.33 -5.13
N GLU A 640 -5.53 -20.40 -6.10
CA GLU A 640 -4.54 -21.48 -6.26
C GLU A 640 -3.53 -21.51 -5.11
N PHE A 641 -3.20 -20.35 -4.53
CA PHE A 641 -2.37 -20.29 -3.33
C PHE A 641 -3.10 -20.90 -2.13
N VAL A 642 -4.36 -20.51 -1.89
CA VAL A 642 -5.19 -21.11 -0.82
C VAL A 642 -5.34 -22.62 -1.01
N LYS A 643 -5.54 -23.08 -2.25
CA LYS A 643 -5.69 -24.51 -2.62
C LYS A 643 -4.40 -25.33 -2.55
N SER A 644 -3.21 -24.70 -2.52
CA SER A 644 -1.91 -25.38 -2.47
C SER A 644 -1.30 -25.48 -1.07
N LEU A 645 -1.97 -24.97 -0.03
CA LEU A 645 -1.49 -25.03 1.35
C LEU A 645 -1.36 -26.49 1.85
N PRO A 646 -0.24 -26.87 2.50
CA PRO A 646 0.06 -28.27 2.80
C PRO A 646 -0.76 -28.79 3.99
N GLY A 647 -1.75 -29.65 3.70
CA GLY A 647 -2.69 -30.21 4.68
C GLY A 647 -2.07 -31.01 5.83
N ASP A 648 -0.80 -31.42 5.75
CA ASP A 648 -0.07 -32.06 6.87
C ASP A 648 0.22 -31.07 8.02
N TYR A 649 0.39 -29.78 7.71
CA TYR A 649 0.74 -28.73 8.67
C TYR A 649 -0.38 -27.70 8.84
N VAL A 650 -1.20 -27.52 7.80
CA VAL A 650 -2.36 -26.61 7.78
C VAL A 650 -3.63 -27.41 8.05
N GLU A 651 -4.43 -26.97 9.02
CA GLU A 651 -5.76 -27.53 9.28
C GLU A 651 -6.78 -27.08 8.24
N GLY A 652 -6.63 -25.84 7.77
CA GLY A 652 -7.40 -25.23 6.70
C GLY A 652 -7.08 -23.75 6.58
N ALA A 653 -7.72 -23.06 5.64
CA ALA A 653 -7.50 -21.63 5.40
C ALA A 653 -8.75 -20.94 4.86
N TRP A 654 -8.74 -19.62 4.79
CA TRP A 654 -9.64 -18.84 3.93
C TRP A 654 -8.96 -17.53 3.52
N ALA A 655 -9.42 -16.93 2.43
CA ALA A 655 -9.05 -15.57 2.04
C ALA A 655 -10.29 -14.83 1.51
N LEU A 656 -10.44 -13.55 1.85
CA LEU A 656 -11.58 -12.71 1.45
C LEU A 656 -11.17 -11.22 1.51
N GLY A 657 -11.46 -10.49 0.43
CA GLY A 657 -10.89 -9.17 0.19
C GLY A 657 -9.38 -9.18 0.39
N SER A 658 -8.86 -8.25 1.17
CA SER A 658 -7.41 -8.17 1.46
C SER A 658 -6.90 -9.19 2.49
N VAL A 659 -7.77 -9.93 3.19
CA VAL A 659 -7.39 -10.80 4.31
C VAL A 659 -7.12 -12.23 3.84
N LEU A 660 -6.04 -12.83 4.35
CA LEU A 660 -5.76 -14.27 4.33
C LEU A 660 -5.60 -14.76 5.78
N ALA A 661 -6.22 -15.89 6.11
CA ALA A 661 -6.06 -16.59 7.38
C ALA A 661 -5.70 -18.06 7.15
N ILE A 662 -4.64 -18.54 7.83
CA ILE A 662 -4.13 -19.91 7.76
C ILE A 662 -4.13 -20.50 9.16
N TYR A 663 -4.84 -21.61 9.34
CA TYR A 663 -4.93 -22.33 10.61
C TYR A 663 -3.85 -23.40 10.65
N VAL A 664 -2.84 -23.23 11.49
CA VAL A 664 -1.79 -24.23 11.71
C VAL A 664 -2.33 -25.34 12.61
N ARG A 665 -2.07 -26.61 12.30
CA ARG A 665 -2.46 -27.74 13.16
C ARG A 665 -1.74 -27.65 14.51
N ASP A 666 -2.48 -27.70 15.60
CA ASP A 666 -1.93 -27.78 16.95
C ASP A 666 -2.12 -29.18 17.54
N SER A 667 -1.02 -29.92 17.70
CA SER A 667 -1.00 -31.23 18.34
C SER A 667 -1.39 -31.24 19.84
N ALA A 668 -1.45 -30.08 20.49
CA ALA A 668 -1.88 -29.90 21.88
C ALA A 668 -3.29 -29.28 22.03
N GLY A 669 -3.94 -28.87 20.94
CA GLY A 669 -5.32 -28.37 20.95
C GLY A 669 -5.55 -27.06 21.74
N LEU A 670 -4.54 -26.19 21.87
CA LEU A 670 -4.55 -25.05 22.79
C LEU A 670 -5.18 -23.76 22.22
N GLY A 671 -5.52 -23.74 20.92
CA GLY A 671 -6.21 -22.63 20.26
C GLY A 671 -5.47 -21.30 20.41
N TYR A 672 -6.09 -20.29 21.05
CA TYR A 672 -5.44 -18.99 21.31
C TYR A 672 -4.17 -19.10 22.18
N LYS A 673 -4.06 -20.14 23.03
CA LYS A 673 -2.89 -20.41 23.88
C LYS A 673 -1.82 -21.25 23.16
N SER A 674 -2.02 -21.58 21.88
CA SER A 674 -1.10 -22.40 21.10
C SER A 674 0.19 -21.67 20.76
N THR A 675 1.29 -22.42 20.80
CA THR A 675 2.61 -22.00 20.31
C THR A 675 2.93 -22.57 18.91
N ALA A 676 2.03 -23.34 18.30
CA ALA A 676 2.28 -24.04 17.03
C ALA A 676 2.68 -23.10 15.87
N SER A 677 2.11 -21.90 15.84
CA SER A 677 2.44 -20.85 14.86
C SER A 677 3.72 -20.08 15.18
N MET A 678 4.27 -20.15 16.40
CA MET A 678 5.44 -19.36 16.80
C MET A 678 6.71 -19.74 16.04
N ALA A 679 6.92 -21.04 15.79
CA ALA A 679 8.07 -21.49 14.99
C ALA A 679 7.98 -21.02 13.52
N LEU A 680 6.77 -20.89 12.97
CA LEU A 680 6.55 -20.31 11.66
C LEU A 680 6.77 -18.79 11.69
N HIS A 681 6.25 -18.10 12.70
CA HIS A 681 6.42 -16.66 12.91
C HIS A 681 7.90 -16.25 13.08
N GLU A 682 8.67 -17.00 13.87
CA GLU A 682 10.12 -16.77 13.99
C GLU A 682 10.88 -16.97 12.68
N ASN A 683 10.43 -17.89 11.81
CA ASN A 683 11.05 -18.10 10.51
C ASN A 683 10.63 -17.03 9.49
N LEU A 684 9.37 -16.56 9.53
CA LEU A 684 8.89 -15.43 8.72
C LEU A 684 9.61 -14.12 9.07
N LEU A 685 10.00 -13.94 10.35
CA LEU A 685 10.80 -12.82 10.83
C LEU A 685 12.30 -12.92 10.48
N ARG A 686 12.80 -14.05 9.97
CA ARG A 686 14.18 -14.17 9.47
C ARG A 686 14.25 -13.67 8.03
N SER A 687 15.41 -13.15 7.61
CA SER A 687 15.56 -12.63 6.24
C SER A 687 15.56 -13.78 5.23
N LEU A 688 14.65 -13.71 4.27
CA LEU A 688 14.50 -14.56 3.10
C LEU A 688 14.82 -13.70 1.88
N ASP A 689 15.90 -14.03 1.16
CA ASP A 689 16.36 -13.31 -0.04
C ASP A 689 16.43 -11.77 0.10
N GLY A 690 16.84 -11.29 1.29
CA GLY A 690 17.10 -9.87 1.55
C GLY A 690 15.93 -9.05 2.08
N TRP A 691 14.82 -9.68 2.45
CA TRP A 691 13.67 -9.07 3.13
C TRP A 691 13.01 -10.08 4.09
N ASN A 692 12.03 -9.69 4.90
CA ASN A 692 11.28 -10.62 5.76
C ASN A 692 9.80 -10.22 5.91
N ILE A 693 9.00 -11.07 6.57
CA ILE A 693 7.59 -10.83 6.87
C ILE A 693 7.43 -10.53 8.36
N HIS A 694 6.95 -9.31 8.67
CA HIS A 694 6.65 -8.87 10.02
C HIS A 694 5.14 -8.90 10.28
N ASN A 695 4.67 -10.04 10.78
CA ASN A 695 3.29 -10.25 11.21
C ASN A 695 3.18 -10.43 12.74
N ARG A 696 1.95 -10.56 13.23
CA ARG A 696 1.55 -11.14 14.51
C ARG A 696 0.75 -12.43 14.25
N ILE A 697 0.49 -13.18 15.31
CA ILE A 697 -0.29 -14.43 15.32
C ILE A 697 -1.46 -14.31 16.29
N LEU A 698 -2.51 -15.12 16.09
CA LEU A 698 -3.65 -15.27 17.00
C LEU A 698 -3.76 -16.75 17.38
N GLY A 699 -3.02 -17.16 18.40
CA GLY A 699 -2.84 -18.58 18.72
C GLY A 699 -2.26 -19.35 17.54
N ASN A 700 -2.90 -20.46 17.15
CA ASN A 700 -2.51 -21.26 15.99
C ASN A 700 -2.81 -20.61 14.61
N VAL A 701 -3.39 -19.40 14.57
CA VAL A 701 -3.74 -18.70 13.32
C VAL A 701 -2.66 -17.70 12.89
N LEU A 702 -2.17 -17.88 11.67
CA LEU A 702 -1.37 -16.91 10.92
C LEU A 702 -2.29 -16.10 9.99
N TYR A 703 -2.07 -14.79 9.87
CA TYR A 703 -2.88 -13.93 8.98
C TYR A 703 -2.04 -12.86 8.26
N LEU A 704 -2.45 -12.47 7.04
CA LEU A 704 -1.76 -11.53 6.15
C LEU A 704 -2.72 -10.55 5.42
N MET A 705 -2.25 -9.33 5.06
CA MET A 705 -2.99 -8.26 4.35
C MET A 705 -2.12 -7.43 3.36
N SER A 706 -2.70 -6.79 2.32
CA SER A 706 -1.97 -6.07 1.22
C SER A 706 -2.78 -4.93 0.51
N SER A 707 -2.23 -4.32 -0.58
CA SER A 707 -2.68 -3.09 -1.32
C SER A 707 -2.38 -3.10 -2.86
N HIS A 708 -3.04 -2.28 -3.71
CA HIS A 708 -3.24 -2.51 -5.19
C HIS A 708 -3.00 -1.33 -6.19
N ILE A 709 -2.67 -1.64 -7.47
CA ILE A 709 -2.80 -0.82 -8.74
C ILE A 709 -2.83 -1.77 -10.01
N PRO A 710 -3.60 -1.51 -11.12
CA PRO A 710 -3.73 -2.40 -12.32
C PRO A 710 -3.18 -1.85 -13.69
N TRP A 711 -3.19 -2.68 -14.76
CA TRP A 711 -3.01 -2.35 -16.20
C TRP A 711 -3.66 -3.43 -17.13
N VAL A 712 -3.93 -3.12 -18.41
CA VAL A 712 -4.56 -4.01 -19.44
C VAL A 712 -3.77 -4.02 -20.77
N LEU A 713 -3.99 -4.98 -21.68
CA LEU A 713 -3.46 -5.06 -23.06
C LEU A 713 -4.59 -5.23 -24.10
N ASP A 714 -4.67 -4.33 -25.08
CA ASP A 714 -5.60 -4.26 -26.22
C ASP A 714 -4.87 -4.67 -27.52
N ASN A 715 -5.17 -5.87 -28.04
CA ASN A 715 -4.56 -6.38 -29.28
C ASN A 715 -5.44 -6.02 -30.49
N VAL A 716 -4.97 -5.08 -31.31
CA VAL A 716 -5.64 -4.69 -32.56
C VAL A 716 -5.45 -5.78 -33.62
N GLY A 717 -6.49 -6.60 -33.83
CA GLY A 717 -6.43 -7.78 -34.70
C GLY A 717 -6.98 -7.59 -36.12
N THR A 718 -6.38 -8.35 -37.05
CA THR A 718 -6.99 -8.88 -38.27
C THR A 718 -7.68 -7.90 -39.25
N ASP A 719 -6.88 -7.16 -40.02
CA ASP A 719 -7.11 -7.04 -41.47
C ASP A 719 -5.78 -6.75 -42.21
N ASP A 720 -5.63 -7.19 -43.46
CA ASP A 720 -4.32 -7.31 -44.13
C ASP A 720 -3.77 -5.99 -44.72
N SER A 721 -3.10 -5.16 -43.90
CA SER A 721 -1.89 -4.40 -44.35
C SER A 721 -1.15 -3.71 -43.19
N GLN A 722 0.09 -4.15 -42.95
CA GLN A 722 0.96 -3.81 -41.80
C GLN A 722 0.39 -4.25 -40.44
N ALA A 723 1.09 -5.19 -39.78
CA ALA A 723 0.69 -5.69 -38.46
C ALA A 723 1.09 -4.69 -37.36
N SER A 724 0.09 -4.11 -36.67
CA SER A 724 0.31 -3.50 -35.34
C SER A 724 0.64 -4.59 -34.33
N LEU A 725 1.44 -4.24 -33.32
CA LEU A 725 1.95 -5.18 -32.32
C LEU A 725 1.16 -5.13 -30.99
N GLY A 726 0.09 -4.33 -30.92
CA GLY A 726 -0.82 -4.21 -29.76
C GLY A 726 -0.71 -2.90 -28.98
N ARG A 727 -1.58 -2.68 -27.99
CA ARG A 727 -1.71 -1.43 -27.21
C ARG A 727 -1.99 -1.71 -25.73
N LEU A 728 -1.04 -1.47 -24.83
CA LEU A 728 -1.28 -1.45 -23.38
C LEU A 728 -2.22 -0.30 -22.97
N CYS A 729 -3.11 -0.55 -22.02
CA CYS A 729 -4.21 0.34 -21.66
C CYS A 729 -4.42 0.42 -20.14
N GLY A 730 -4.35 1.62 -19.56
CA GLY A 730 -4.71 1.92 -18.17
C GLY A 730 -4.81 3.44 -17.92
N HIS A 731 -5.97 3.89 -17.41
CA HIS A 731 -6.26 5.30 -17.12
C HIS A 731 -5.86 5.72 -15.70
N ILE A 732 -5.76 7.02 -15.43
CA ILE A 732 -5.45 7.55 -14.09
C ILE A 732 -6.17 8.87 -13.80
N ALA A 733 -6.48 9.15 -12.53
CA ALA A 733 -7.07 10.43 -12.12
C ALA A 733 -6.13 11.61 -12.40
N ARG A 734 -6.65 12.73 -12.91
CA ARG A 734 -5.84 13.86 -13.42
C ARG A 734 -4.98 14.54 -12.35
N GLN A 735 -5.37 14.43 -11.08
CA GLN A 735 -4.65 14.97 -9.92
C GLN A 735 -3.53 14.04 -9.40
N ASN A 736 -3.27 12.90 -10.04
CA ASN A 736 -2.17 12.02 -9.70
C ASN A 736 -0.80 12.69 -9.97
N PRO A 737 0.26 12.43 -9.17
CA PRO A 737 1.58 12.98 -9.44
C PRO A 737 2.15 12.62 -10.83
N GLN A 738 1.87 11.42 -11.35
CA GLN A 738 2.35 10.98 -12.67
C GLN A 738 1.52 11.58 -13.81
N SER A 739 0.20 11.68 -13.68
CA SER A 739 -0.62 12.39 -14.68
C SER A 739 -0.21 13.84 -14.81
N LYS A 740 0.12 14.50 -13.69
CA LYS A 740 0.61 15.87 -13.70
C LYS A 740 1.91 15.99 -14.52
N ALA A 741 2.88 15.10 -14.34
CA ALA A 741 4.13 15.11 -15.11
C ALA A 741 3.89 14.88 -16.62
N ILE A 742 3.00 13.95 -16.98
CA ILE A 742 2.61 13.68 -18.38
C ILE A 742 1.95 14.91 -19.02
N ILE A 743 1.01 15.56 -18.31
CA ILE A 743 0.32 16.77 -18.78
C ILE A 743 1.29 17.95 -18.91
N GLU A 744 2.23 18.12 -17.97
CA GLU A 744 3.24 19.18 -18.01
C GLU A 744 4.25 18.97 -19.17
N SER A 745 4.57 17.72 -19.52
CA SER A 745 5.40 17.39 -20.70
C SER A 745 4.66 17.61 -22.02
N LEU A 746 3.38 17.22 -22.11
CA LEU A 746 2.53 17.51 -23.29
C LEU A 746 2.29 19.02 -23.49
N ALA A 747 2.21 19.80 -22.41
CA ALA A 747 1.97 21.25 -22.47
C ALA A 747 3.20 22.07 -22.94
N GLN A 748 4.37 21.46 -23.14
CA GLN A 748 5.58 22.13 -23.64
C GLN A 748 5.74 22.02 -25.17
N ASN A 749 5.04 21.07 -25.82
CA ASN A 749 5.05 20.90 -27.26
C ASN A 749 3.73 21.38 -27.87
N ASP A 750 3.78 22.36 -28.78
CA ASP A 750 2.57 22.93 -29.37
C ASP A 750 1.79 21.90 -30.22
N SER A 751 0.54 21.66 -29.82
CA SER A 751 -0.58 21.11 -30.61
C SER A 751 -0.77 19.60 -30.82
N THR A 752 -0.11 18.68 -30.11
CA THR A 752 -0.50 17.24 -30.12
C THR A 752 -0.57 16.60 -28.73
N ASN A 753 -1.60 15.77 -28.49
CA ASN A 753 -1.83 15.03 -27.23
C ASN A 753 -0.98 13.74 -27.13
N VAL A 754 0.17 13.70 -27.79
CA VAL A 754 1.02 12.53 -28.00
C VAL A 754 2.40 12.88 -27.47
N LEU A 755 2.98 12.07 -26.58
CA LEU A 755 4.36 12.28 -26.15
C LEU A 755 5.28 11.97 -27.33
N ALA A 756 6.20 12.88 -27.65
CA ALA A 756 7.11 12.75 -28.79
C ALA A 756 8.23 11.71 -28.57
N ASP A 757 8.41 11.24 -27.33
CA ASP A 757 9.49 10.34 -26.92
C ASP A 757 9.04 8.86 -26.84
N ASP A 758 9.85 7.96 -27.42
CA ASP A 758 9.71 6.50 -27.28
C ASP A 758 10.05 6.03 -25.85
N VAL A 759 9.04 5.90 -24.97
CA VAL A 759 9.24 5.34 -23.61
C VAL A 759 9.52 3.82 -23.67
N LEU A 760 9.69 3.11 -22.54
CA LEU A 760 10.45 1.83 -22.52
C LEU A 760 9.92 0.76 -21.55
N VAL A 761 9.34 -0.30 -22.12
CA VAL A 761 9.08 -1.61 -21.48
C VAL A 761 10.07 -2.67 -22.05
N LEU A 762 10.60 -3.60 -21.24
CA LEU A 762 11.83 -4.37 -21.56
C LEU A 762 11.81 -5.84 -21.10
N PHE A 763 12.32 -6.78 -21.92
CA PHE A 763 12.39 -8.23 -21.64
C PHE A 763 13.69 -8.89 -22.21
N ASN A 764 14.13 -10.06 -21.67
CA ASN A 764 15.44 -10.68 -21.93
C ASN A 764 15.39 -12.13 -22.50
N GLY A 765 16.46 -12.57 -23.19
CA GLY A 765 16.60 -13.91 -23.83
C GLY A 765 17.93 -14.67 -23.56
N PRO A 766 18.13 -15.91 -24.09
CA PRO A 766 18.97 -16.92 -23.41
C PRO A 766 20.32 -17.39 -24.02
N VAL A 767 20.75 -17.00 -25.24
CA VAL A 767 21.98 -17.56 -25.87
C VAL A 767 22.95 -16.48 -26.37
N HIS A 768 24.21 -16.50 -25.89
CA HIS A 768 25.24 -15.50 -26.23
C HIS A 768 26.69 -15.97 -25.95
N HIS A 769 27.70 -15.41 -26.62
CA HIS A 769 29.12 -15.74 -26.33
C HIS A 769 30.16 -14.65 -26.71
N TYR A 770 31.36 -14.80 -26.15
CA TYR A 770 32.55 -13.97 -26.41
C TYR A 770 33.41 -14.49 -27.58
N VAL A 771 33.93 -13.56 -28.39
CA VAL A 771 34.75 -13.78 -29.59
C VAL A 771 36.18 -13.27 -29.34
N THR A 772 37.15 -14.19 -29.38
CA THR A 772 38.55 -13.86 -29.08
C THR A 772 39.31 -13.37 -30.30
N ALA A 773 40.14 -12.34 -30.11
CA ALA A 773 41.07 -11.85 -31.14
C ALA A 773 42.18 -12.85 -31.53
N LYS A 774 42.17 -14.11 -31.05
CA LYS A 774 42.96 -15.20 -31.66
C LYS A 774 42.34 -15.72 -32.97
N PHE A 775 41.04 -15.51 -33.17
CA PHE A 775 40.31 -16.03 -34.34
C PHE A 775 40.40 -15.13 -35.58
N TYR A 776 40.85 -13.88 -35.41
CA TYR A 776 41.11 -12.96 -36.52
C TYR A 776 42.42 -13.35 -37.23
N LYS A 777 42.33 -14.22 -38.25
CA LYS A 777 43.47 -14.78 -38.98
C LYS A 777 44.11 -13.82 -39.99
N LYS A 778 43.51 -12.66 -40.29
CA LYS A 778 43.98 -11.71 -41.30
C LYS A 778 44.26 -10.30 -40.75
N THR A 779 43.28 -9.58 -40.19
CA THR A 779 43.50 -8.19 -39.73
C THR A 779 44.58 -8.11 -38.65
N LYS A 780 44.66 -9.12 -37.79
CA LYS A 780 45.61 -9.13 -36.66
C LYS A 780 47.06 -9.42 -37.08
N PRO A 781 47.39 -10.42 -37.93
CA PRO A 781 48.75 -10.56 -38.47
C PRO A 781 49.20 -9.36 -39.32
N GLU A 782 48.30 -8.73 -40.08
CA GLU A 782 48.66 -7.58 -40.94
C GLU A 782 48.86 -6.27 -40.13
N THR A 783 48.09 -6.03 -39.07
CA THR A 783 48.05 -4.70 -38.40
C THR A 783 48.14 -4.69 -36.87
N GLY A 784 47.93 -5.83 -36.20
CA GLY A 784 47.85 -5.96 -34.73
C GLY A 784 46.64 -5.29 -34.05
N LYS A 785 46.06 -4.23 -34.64
CA LYS A 785 45.03 -3.36 -34.03
C LYS A 785 43.64 -4.01 -34.02
N THR A 786 43.42 -4.95 -33.09
CA THR A 786 42.14 -5.65 -32.93
C THR A 786 41.75 -5.81 -31.46
N VAL A 787 40.45 -5.75 -31.17
CA VAL A 787 39.87 -5.98 -29.84
C VAL A 787 38.78 -7.08 -29.89
N PRO A 788 38.59 -7.85 -28.81
CA PRO A 788 37.57 -8.92 -28.76
C PRO A 788 36.14 -8.36 -28.64
N THR A 789 35.13 -9.17 -28.96
CA THR A 789 33.71 -8.77 -29.03
C THR A 789 32.78 -9.80 -28.39
N TRP A 790 31.50 -9.46 -28.20
CA TRP A 790 30.45 -10.34 -27.67
C TRP A 790 29.16 -10.20 -28.49
N ASP A 791 28.46 -11.32 -28.63
CA ASP A 791 27.39 -11.62 -29.60
C ASP A 791 26.13 -12.21 -28.87
N TYR A 792 24.91 -11.64 -29.03
CA TYR A 792 23.69 -11.82 -28.18
C TYR A 792 22.34 -11.30 -28.80
N GLU A 793 21.21 -11.28 -28.04
CA GLU A 793 19.80 -10.93 -28.44
C GLU A 793 18.90 -10.27 -27.32
N ALA A 794 17.94 -9.34 -27.63
CA ALA A 794 16.94 -8.68 -26.71
C ALA A 794 15.82 -7.80 -27.42
N PHE A 795 14.73 -7.33 -26.73
CA PHE A 795 13.50 -6.63 -27.28
C PHE A 795 12.78 -5.54 -26.35
N LYS A 796 11.87 -4.65 -26.87
CA LYS A 796 11.22 -3.42 -26.24
C LYS A 796 9.80 -2.99 -26.81
N ASP A 797 8.94 -2.13 -26.16
CA ASP A 797 7.97 -1.17 -26.85
C ASP A 797 7.21 0.02 -26.10
N PHE A 798 6.40 0.94 -26.78
CA PHE A 798 5.62 2.10 -26.15
C PHE A 798 4.12 2.67 -26.35
N LEU A 799 3.59 3.64 -27.20
CA LEU A 799 2.42 4.68 -27.02
C LEU A 799 0.91 4.69 -27.72
N SER A 800 -0.31 4.58 -27.03
CA SER A 800 -1.79 4.23 -27.42
C SER A 800 -3.15 4.62 -26.62
N ALA A 801 -4.39 4.41 -27.18
CA ALA A 801 -5.75 4.97 -26.80
C ALA A 801 -6.84 4.17 -25.97
N GLN A 802 -7.42 4.75 -24.89
CA GLN A 802 -8.19 4.01 -23.83
C GLN A 802 -9.72 4.15 -23.64
N LEU A 803 -10.26 5.34 -23.31
CA LEU A 803 -11.50 5.44 -22.48
C LEU A 803 -12.74 4.73 -23.07
N ASP A 804 -13.11 5.02 -24.33
CA ASP A 804 -14.23 4.33 -25.00
C ASP A 804 -13.96 2.84 -25.20
N LYS A 805 -12.70 2.44 -25.47
CA LYS A 805 -12.35 1.02 -25.63
C LYS A 805 -12.52 0.26 -24.33
N LEU A 806 -12.04 0.80 -23.21
CA LEU A 806 -12.16 0.18 -21.90
C LEU A 806 -13.63 0.06 -21.50
N SER A 807 -14.41 1.15 -21.62
CA SER A 807 -15.85 1.13 -21.29
C SER A 807 -16.63 0.15 -22.18
N ASN A 808 -16.38 0.13 -23.49
CA ASN A 808 -17.10 -0.75 -24.43
C ASN A 808 -16.63 -2.22 -24.31
N HIS A 809 -15.37 -2.48 -23.95
CA HIS A 809 -14.89 -3.83 -23.61
C HIS A 809 -15.52 -4.33 -22.31
N CYS A 810 -15.60 -3.49 -21.27
CA CYS A 810 -16.35 -3.80 -20.05
C CYS A 810 -17.81 -4.13 -20.39
N GLU A 811 -18.53 -3.27 -21.11
CA GLU A 811 -19.94 -3.47 -21.47
C GLU A 811 -20.20 -4.74 -22.30
N THR A 812 -19.42 -5.00 -23.35
CA THR A 812 -19.74 -6.07 -24.33
C THR A 812 -19.01 -7.40 -24.07
N SER A 813 -17.81 -7.34 -23.51
CA SER A 813 -16.91 -8.50 -23.35
C SER A 813 -16.90 -9.03 -21.92
N ILE A 814 -17.04 -8.16 -20.91
CA ILE A 814 -17.07 -8.55 -19.48
C ILE A 814 -18.52 -8.65 -18.98
N MET A 815 -19.31 -7.59 -19.13
CA MET A 815 -20.71 -7.51 -18.68
C MET A 815 -21.69 -8.17 -19.65
N GLY A 816 -21.35 -8.20 -20.94
CA GLY A 816 -21.95 -9.07 -21.96
C GLY A 816 -23.10 -8.50 -22.79
N TYR A 817 -23.45 -7.22 -22.62
CA TYR A 817 -24.57 -6.55 -23.32
C TYR A 817 -24.39 -6.50 -24.84
N GLY A 818 -25.51 -6.30 -25.57
CA GLY A 818 -25.51 -6.20 -27.04
C GLY A 818 -25.51 -7.52 -27.81
N LYS A 819 -25.79 -8.65 -27.14
CA LYS A 819 -26.03 -9.97 -27.76
C LYS A 819 -27.54 -10.17 -27.96
N GLU A 820 -27.93 -11.01 -28.94
CA GLU A 820 -29.35 -11.15 -29.32
C GLU A 820 -30.26 -11.47 -28.13
N GLY A 821 -31.31 -10.66 -27.95
CA GLY A 821 -32.28 -10.81 -26.86
C GLY A 821 -31.92 -10.10 -25.55
N GLN A 822 -30.80 -9.37 -25.48
CA GLN A 822 -30.48 -8.47 -24.36
C GLN A 822 -30.52 -7.00 -24.79
N ASP A 823 -30.59 -6.11 -23.79
CA ASP A 823 -30.53 -4.67 -23.99
C ASP A 823 -29.19 -4.22 -24.61
N ALA A 824 -29.22 -3.05 -25.24
CA ALA A 824 -28.04 -2.44 -25.83
C ALA A 824 -27.02 -2.07 -24.74
N PRO A 825 -25.70 -2.22 -25.00
CA PRO A 825 -24.66 -1.81 -24.06
C PRO A 825 -24.77 -0.32 -23.79
N TRP A 826 -24.63 0.08 -22.53
CA TRP A 826 -24.64 1.48 -22.14
C TRP A 826 -23.39 2.16 -22.70
N LYS A 827 -23.60 3.22 -23.47
CA LYS A 827 -22.49 3.97 -24.07
C LYS A 827 -22.25 5.21 -23.23
N VAL A 828 -21.00 5.67 -23.23
CA VAL A 828 -20.60 6.94 -22.59
C VAL A 828 -21.51 8.08 -23.05
N THR A 829 -21.97 8.06 -24.31
CA THR A 829 -22.92 9.01 -24.93
C THR A 829 -24.34 9.02 -24.36
N ASP A 830 -24.73 8.03 -23.57
CA ASP A 830 -26.11 7.85 -23.11
C ASP A 830 -26.37 8.63 -21.79
N ALA A 831 -25.31 9.12 -21.14
CA ALA A 831 -25.41 10.19 -20.15
C ALA A 831 -25.65 11.57 -20.82
N PRO A 832 -26.17 12.57 -20.08
CA PRO A 832 -26.30 13.92 -20.63
C PRO A 832 -24.92 14.50 -21.00
N GLU A 833 -24.79 14.97 -22.24
CA GLU A 833 -23.56 15.54 -22.84
C GLU A 833 -22.82 16.52 -21.89
N ARG A 834 -23.55 17.48 -21.31
CA ARG A 834 -23.04 18.46 -20.33
C ARG A 834 -22.48 17.87 -19.02
N TYR A 835 -22.84 16.63 -18.68
CA TYR A 835 -22.34 15.92 -17.49
C TYR A 835 -21.08 15.13 -17.82
N ILE A 836 -21.08 14.43 -18.96
CA ILE A 836 -19.90 13.77 -19.55
C ILE A 836 -18.76 14.79 -19.67
N ASP A 837 -19.04 15.93 -20.31
CA ASP A 837 -18.15 17.08 -20.45
C ASP A 837 -17.52 17.54 -19.13
N LEU A 838 -18.23 17.40 -18.01
CA LEU A 838 -17.81 17.92 -16.71
C LEU A 838 -16.94 16.91 -15.96
N MET A 839 -17.24 15.61 -16.08
CA MET A 839 -16.45 14.53 -15.48
C MET A 839 -15.16 14.21 -16.27
N MET A 840 -15.21 14.19 -17.61
CA MET A 840 -14.03 13.92 -18.46
C MET A 840 -12.86 14.89 -18.21
N LYS A 841 -13.13 16.08 -17.67
CA LYS A 841 -12.09 17.06 -17.33
C LYS A 841 -11.14 16.61 -16.19
N ASN A 842 -11.54 15.62 -15.37
CA ASN A 842 -10.83 15.17 -14.17
C ASN A 842 -10.08 13.83 -14.29
N ILE A 843 -10.14 13.16 -15.44
CA ILE A 843 -9.46 11.87 -15.70
C ILE A 843 -8.49 12.08 -16.87
N ILE A 844 -7.40 11.28 -16.95
CA ILE A 844 -6.67 11.09 -18.21
C ILE A 844 -6.57 9.61 -18.57
N GLY A 845 -6.67 9.30 -19.86
CA GLY A 845 -6.08 8.09 -20.43
C GLY A 845 -4.58 8.32 -20.67
N ILE A 846 -3.76 7.27 -20.58
CA ILE A 846 -2.29 7.35 -20.74
C ILE A 846 -1.82 6.50 -21.91
N GLU A 847 -1.01 7.09 -22.77
CA GLU A 847 -0.82 6.56 -24.12
C GLU A 847 0.25 5.40 -24.13
N ILE A 848 -0.11 4.09 -24.34
CA ILE A 848 0.86 2.92 -24.44
C ILE A 848 0.72 1.84 -25.66
N GLU A 849 1.14 2.07 -26.94
CA GLU A 849 1.16 1.25 -28.21
C GLU A 849 2.54 0.67 -28.57
N ILE A 850 2.51 -0.54 -29.06
CA ILE A 850 3.69 -1.30 -29.41
C ILE A 850 4.08 -0.95 -30.87
N THR A 851 4.99 0.03 -31.05
CA THR A 851 5.43 0.61 -32.34
C THR A 851 6.63 -0.12 -32.97
N SER A 852 7.52 -0.74 -32.19
CA SER A 852 8.60 -1.59 -32.70
C SER A 852 9.21 -2.58 -31.68
N ILE A 853 8.74 -3.83 -31.72
CA ILE A 853 9.37 -4.99 -31.05
C ILE A 853 10.69 -5.32 -31.77
N ALA A 854 11.74 -4.57 -31.43
CA ALA A 854 13.02 -4.56 -32.13
C ALA A 854 14.03 -5.57 -31.56
N GLY A 855 14.27 -6.66 -32.30
CA GLY A 855 15.24 -7.71 -31.95
C GLY A 855 16.65 -7.41 -32.45
N ARG A 856 17.63 -7.24 -31.55
CA ARG A 856 19.04 -7.01 -31.94
C ARG A 856 19.94 -8.23 -31.78
N PHE A 857 20.20 -8.89 -32.90
CA PHE A 857 21.23 -9.92 -33.05
C PHE A 857 22.59 -9.32 -33.38
N LYS A 858 23.66 -9.94 -32.87
CA LYS A 858 25.04 -9.64 -33.26
C LYS A 858 25.83 -10.94 -33.31
N TRP A 859 26.46 -11.24 -34.44
CA TRP A 859 27.14 -12.53 -34.71
C TRP A 859 28.44 -12.32 -35.51
N SER A 860 29.17 -11.23 -35.23
CA SER A 860 30.46 -10.86 -35.87
C SER A 860 30.48 -10.87 -37.42
N GLN A 861 29.31 -10.72 -38.06
CA GLN A 861 29.10 -10.88 -39.50
C GLN A 861 29.81 -9.81 -40.36
N GLU A 862 30.23 -8.70 -39.75
CA GLU A 862 30.80 -7.52 -40.40
C GLU A 862 32.34 -7.58 -40.57
N LYS A 863 33.03 -8.58 -39.99
CA LYS A 863 34.49 -8.72 -40.17
C LYS A 863 34.84 -9.08 -41.63
N ILE A 864 36.10 -8.88 -42.02
CA ILE A 864 36.58 -9.30 -43.35
C ILE A 864 36.60 -10.83 -43.47
N LYS A 865 36.43 -11.36 -44.69
CA LYS A 865 36.19 -12.80 -44.94
C LYS A 865 37.15 -13.74 -44.21
N GLY A 866 38.46 -13.57 -44.40
CA GLY A 866 39.48 -14.40 -43.72
C GLY A 866 39.53 -14.27 -42.20
N ASP A 867 38.94 -13.24 -41.59
CA ASP A 867 38.72 -13.18 -40.14
C ASP A 867 37.43 -13.91 -39.73
N ARG A 868 36.34 -13.81 -40.50
CA ARG A 868 35.09 -14.55 -40.23
C ARG A 868 35.28 -16.06 -40.38
N ASP A 869 35.98 -16.49 -41.44
CA ASP A 869 36.33 -17.90 -41.64
C ASP A 869 37.15 -18.42 -40.44
N GLY A 870 38.05 -17.59 -39.91
CA GLY A 870 38.82 -17.86 -38.69
C GLY A 870 38.00 -17.87 -37.38
N ILE A 871 36.91 -17.10 -37.29
CA ILE A 871 35.93 -17.14 -36.20
C ILE A 871 35.08 -18.41 -36.26
N ILE A 872 34.62 -18.78 -37.45
CA ILE A 872 33.79 -19.99 -37.68
C ILE A 872 34.61 -21.25 -37.35
N GLU A 873 35.81 -21.40 -37.90
CA GLU A 873 36.73 -22.49 -37.53
C GLU A 873 37.18 -22.40 -36.05
N GLY A 874 37.33 -21.19 -35.53
CA GLY A 874 37.72 -20.93 -34.14
C GLY A 874 36.68 -21.41 -33.11
N PHE A 875 35.39 -21.26 -33.41
CA PHE A 875 34.31 -21.80 -32.58
C PHE A 875 34.00 -23.28 -32.88
N ALA A 876 34.00 -23.70 -34.14
CA ALA A 876 33.73 -25.10 -34.54
C ALA A 876 34.81 -26.10 -34.06
N SER A 877 36.00 -25.63 -33.68
CA SER A 877 37.07 -26.45 -33.08
C SER A 877 37.03 -26.50 -31.55
N LEU A 878 36.07 -25.83 -30.89
CA LEU A 878 35.87 -25.94 -29.44
C LEU A 878 34.89 -27.08 -29.10
N PRO A 879 35.16 -27.91 -28.08
CA PRO A 879 34.28 -29.00 -27.67
C PRO A 879 33.10 -28.48 -26.83
N SER A 880 32.19 -27.71 -27.44
CA SER A 880 30.96 -27.20 -26.80
C SER A 880 29.82 -27.12 -27.81
N PRO A 881 28.62 -27.68 -27.53
CA PRO A 881 27.50 -27.65 -28.47
C PRO A 881 27.03 -26.22 -28.77
N TYR A 882 27.06 -25.33 -27.76
CA TYR A 882 26.74 -23.91 -27.95
C TYR A 882 27.79 -23.17 -28.79
N ALA A 883 29.06 -23.62 -28.79
CA ALA A 883 30.08 -23.08 -29.70
C ALA A 883 29.88 -23.56 -31.14
N SER A 884 29.44 -24.81 -31.34
CA SER A 884 29.04 -25.32 -32.66
C SER A 884 27.81 -24.60 -33.22
N GLU A 885 26.77 -24.42 -32.41
CA GLU A 885 25.55 -23.68 -32.80
C GLU A 885 25.86 -22.20 -33.10
N LEU A 886 26.76 -21.59 -32.31
CA LEU A 886 27.29 -20.25 -32.59
C LEU A 886 28.08 -20.21 -33.91
N ALA A 887 28.94 -21.18 -34.17
CA ALA A 887 29.69 -21.27 -35.42
C ALA A 887 28.74 -21.36 -36.64
N GLU A 888 27.65 -22.12 -36.53
CA GLU A 888 26.60 -22.16 -37.57
C GLU A 888 25.88 -20.80 -37.72
N LYS A 889 25.46 -20.15 -36.63
CA LYS A 889 24.78 -18.84 -36.69
C LYS A 889 25.67 -17.75 -37.29
N VAL A 890 26.95 -17.70 -36.90
CA VAL A 890 27.97 -16.81 -37.49
C VAL A 890 28.18 -17.14 -38.97
N ALA A 891 28.33 -18.42 -39.34
CA ALA A 891 28.51 -18.84 -40.72
C ALA A 891 27.30 -18.51 -41.61
N ASN A 892 26.08 -18.68 -41.10
CA ASN A 892 24.87 -18.39 -41.87
C ASN A 892 24.71 -16.89 -42.10
N GLN A 893 24.93 -16.06 -41.07
CA GLN A 893 24.90 -14.60 -41.23
C GLN A 893 26.06 -14.06 -42.06
N ALA A 894 27.24 -14.68 -42.04
CA ALA A 894 28.34 -14.33 -42.95
C ALA A 894 27.98 -14.59 -44.43
N ARG A 895 27.26 -15.69 -44.74
CA ARG A 895 26.74 -15.93 -46.11
C ARG A 895 25.69 -14.88 -46.51
N ILE A 896 24.75 -14.57 -45.62
CA ILE A 896 23.69 -13.57 -45.87
C ILE A 896 24.31 -12.19 -46.14
N PHE A 897 25.32 -11.80 -45.36
CA PHE A 897 26.03 -10.53 -45.50
C PHE A 897 26.88 -10.45 -46.78
N ASP A 898 27.53 -11.53 -47.21
CA ASP A 898 28.29 -11.56 -48.47
C ASP A 898 27.37 -11.59 -49.71
N ALA A 899 26.28 -12.37 -49.67
CA ALA A 899 25.28 -12.41 -50.74
C ALA A 899 24.53 -11.07 -50.93
N ALA A 900 24.56 -10.20 -49.92
CA ALA A 900 24.08 -8.82 -49.97
C ALA A 900 25.13 -7.80 -50.49
N LYS A 901 26.32 -8.26 -50.90
CA LYS A 901 27.40 -7.42 -51.50
C LYS A 901 27.80 -7.81 -52.92
N GLU A 902 27.35 -8.98 -53.41
CA GLU A 902 27.51 -9.40 -54.82
C GLU A 902 26.27 -9.07 -55.68
N LYS A 903 25.35 -8.28 -55.12
CA LYS A 903 24.21 -7.62 -55.78
C LYS A 903 24.36 -6.11 -55.71
#